data_AF-A0A3D2UI43-F1
#
_entry.id   AF-A0A3D2UI43-F1
#
_cell.length_a   1.000
_cell.length_b   1.000
_cell.length_c   1.000
_cell.angle_alpha   90.00
_cell.angle_beta   90.00
_cell.angle_gamma   90.00
#
_symmetry.space_group_name_H-M   'P 1'
#
loop_
_entity.id
_entity.type
_entity.pdbx_description
1 polymer ?
#
loop_
_entity_poly.entity_id
_entity_poly.type
_entity_poly.pdbx_seq_one_letter_code
_entity_poly.pdbx_strand_id
1 'polypeptide(L)'
;VDAIMTAHLQLPEVLGPGGPPATLAPEVMTNILRDDMGFQGLVFTDAMTMRGITDMYGIAEASIRALEAGSDIVLSPKAVDDVIDAIEDAVQQGRISRGRLEISVRRLLTLKARLGLHRERFVSLEEVDKLVGVGSHNAFADTAAARSITLVRDTKQLLPMDALSMVPTLHIHYAGSTRLWTNRAFGSGLRERVLDLTEVSLDERSDSAAYADALEALERVDRVIVTTYVSASAGSSASALPEPLRNLIASAVEARPTVMISFGNPYLLAAVQEVESYMLAWGDRDRSQRAAIAALFGEEAITGKLPIPLPPFNEVGDGLDRPKVSDRLATMEIEDPVVAAGIIAARGGGPRGRNQSVADPESVGFSSERLMVVDSLILAGIADSAFSGAAVAIGRHGRLVSLNAFGELQYGTGRPVTPTSIFDLASVSKVVGTTTAAMMLIGDGDLNLDVNVVEYLPWWASGDERKNKVTVRDLLTHRTGLIPFRTWYLEFAGMDAYKDAVANEPLQSEPGARTAYSDLGIMTLAWIIEAISGQPLDEFLESRLWNPMGMLETRYRPDPTLRPRIAATEIDTVYRNEMVWGTVHDENADAMGGVAGHAGLFSTVVDLSVFARMMLNEGVTPACNAEGPAGEPCPVRRIETRRIVDVAVLDEFTTRFDQTSSRALGWDTPAGRSSAGDYFTGRAFGHTGYTGTSIWMDPELDLWVILLTNRVHPTRENQKHVQIRRAVADAAVLSITDREVLPRVNR
;
A
#
# COMPACT_ATOMS: atom_id res chain seq x y z
N VAL A 1 6.89 35.26 -11.12
CA VAL A 1 7.85 35.24 -10.00
C VAL A 1 7.60 36.48 -9.15
N ASP A 2 7.24 36.31 -7.88
CA ASP A 2 6.86 37.43 -7.01
C ASP A 2 8.03 38.00 -6.18
N ALA A 3 9.07 37.19 -6.01
CA ALA A 3 10.29 37.54 -5.32
C ALA A 3 11.50 36.84 -5.95
N ILE A 4 12.66 37.48 -5.90
CA ILE A 4 13.94 36.94 -6.34
C ILE A 4 14.92 37.05 -5.18
N MET A 5 15.75 36.02 -4.99
CA MET A 5 16.90 36.06 -4.11
C MET A 5 18.17 36.20 -4.96
N THR A 6 19.08 37.11 -4.59
CA THR A 6 20.29 37.38 -5.35
C THR A 6 21.48 36.65 -4.76
N ALA A 7 22.32 36.08 -5.61
CA ALA A 7 23.51 35.36 -5.17
C ALA A 7 24.73 36.30 -5.10
N HIS A 8 25.61 36.07 -4.12
CA HIS A 8 26.85 36.82 -3.94
C HIS A 8 27.95 36.40 -4.93
N LEU A 9 27.66 36.48 -6.23
CA LEU A 9 28.55 36.06 -7.31
C LEU A 9 29.30 37.26 -7.89
N GLN A 10 30.57 37.10 -8.23
CA GLN A 10 31.26 38.02 -9.12
C GLN A 10 30.88 37.72 -10.56
N LEU A 11 30.63 38.76 -11.35
CA LEU A 11 30.31 38.66 -12.78
C LEU A 11 31.33 39.48 -13.58
N PRO A 12 32.57 38.98 -13.79
CA PRO A 12 33.66 39.76 -14.38
C PRO A 12 33.37 40.30 -15.79
N GLU A 13 32.60 39.57 -16.59
CA GLU A 13 32.20 39.98 -17.94
C GLU A 13 31.17 41.11 -17.95
N VAL A 14 30.45 41.31 -16.83
CA VAL A 14 29.39 42.33 -16.70
C VAL A 14 29.88 43.53 -15.88
N LEU A 15 30.60 43.26 -14.79
CA LEU A 15 31.02 44.25 -13.79
C LEU A 15 32.52 44.58 -13.84
N GLY A 16 33.27 43.90 -14.72
CA GLY A 16 34.73 43.98 -14.79
C GLY A 16 35.45 43.07 -13.78
N PRO A 17 36.73 42.74 -14.03
CA PRO A 17 37.55 41.98 -13.09
C PRO A 17 37.67 42.70 -11.73
N GLY A 18 37.36 42.00 -10.63
CA GLY A 18 37.40 42.56 -9.28
C GLY A 18 36.23 43.47 -8.91
N GLY A 19 35.18 43.54 -9.75
CA GLY A 19 33.95 44.24 -9.44
C GLY A 19 33.24 43.70 -8.19
N PRO A 20 32.32 44.49 -7.59
CA PRO A 20 31.56 44.04 -6.44
C PRO A 20 30.69 42.82 -6.79
N PRO A 21 30.34 41.97 -5.81
CA PRO A 21 29.38 40.90 -6.03
C PRO A 21 28.03 41.43 -6.55
N ALA A 22 27.34 40.63 -7.37
CA ALA A 22 26.11 41.01 -8.04
C ALA A 22 25.05 41.62 -7.10
N THR A 23 24.88 41.04 -5.90
CA THR A 23 23.98 41.55 -4.85
C THR A 23 24.24 43.02 -4.45
N LEU A 24 25.46 43.52 -4.63
CA LEU A 24 25.89 44.87 -4.25
C LEU A 24 26.05 45.82 -5.45
N ALA A 25 25.75 45.35 -6.67
CA ALA A 25 26.02 46.07 -7.91
C ALA A 25 24.72 46.62 -8.54
N PRO A 26 24.50 47.94 -8.61
CA PRO A 26 23.29 48.52 -9.21
C PRO A 26 23.12 48.18 -10.69
N GLU A 27 24.22 47.94 -11.41
CA GLU A 27 24.21 47.53 -12.82
C GLU A 27 23.45 46.22 -13.01
N VAL A 28 23.56 45.28 -12.06
CA VAL A 28 22.83 44.01 -12.09
C VAL A 28 21.45 44.17 -11.46
N MET A 29 21.42 44.77 -10.27
CA MET A 29 20.26 44.75 -9.38
C MET A 29 19.15 45.72 -9.78
N THR A 30 19.51 46.83 -10.42
CA THR A 30 18.57 47.85 -10.89
C THR A 30 18.56 47.89 -12.42
N ASN A 31 19.69 48.16 -13.07
CA ASN A 31 19.69 48.40 -14.52
C ASN A 31 19.22 47.16 -15.28
N ILE A 32 19.87 46.01 -15.07
CA ILE A 32 19.46 44.78 -15.76
C ILE A 32 18.14 44.24 -15.17
N LEU A 33 18.08 43.99 -13.87
CA LEU A 33 16.95 43.27 -13.28
C LEU A 33 15.64 44.07 -13.29
N ARG A 34 15.68 45.38 -13.01
CA ARG A 34 14.46 46.19 -12.89
C ARG A 34 14.16 47.00 -14.14
N ASP A 35 15.16 47.63 -14.73
CA ASP A 35 14.93 48.52 -15.86
C ASP A 35 14.80 47.73 -17.16
N ASP A 36 15.74 46.83 -17.47
CA ASP A 36 15.71 46.04 -18.71
C ASP A 36 14.74 44.86 -18.63
N MET A 37 14.79 44.06 -17.56
CA MET A 37 13.92 42.88 -17.38
C MET A 37 12.53 43.24 -16.80
N GLY A 38 12.34 44.48 -16.34
CA GLY A 38 11.05 44.96 -15.86
C GLY A 38 10.59 44.36 -14.51
N PHE A 39 11.46 43.77 -13.70
CA PHE A 39 11.05 43.07 -12.49
C PHE A 39 10.48 44.00 -11.39
N GLN A 40 9.20 43.79 -11.06
CA GLN A 40 8.46 44.61 -10.07
C GLN A 40 8.31 43.96 -8.70
N GLY A 41 8.74 42.70 -8.54
CA GLY A 41 8.64 41.96 -7.29
C GLY A 41 9.67 42.38 -6.25
N LEU A 42 9.70 41.62 -5.15
CA LEU A 42 10.68 41.82 -4.07
C LEU A 42 12.03 41.23 -4.43
N VAL A 43 13.09 41.95 -4.07
CA VAL A 43 14.47 41.45 -4.17
C VAL A 43 15.05 41.24 -2.79
N PHE A 44 15.41 40.00 -2.49
CA PHE A 44 16.09 39.57 -1.28
C PHE A 44 17.58 39.40 -1.57
N THR A 45 18.43 39.81 -0.64
CA THR A 45 19.82 39.35 -0.64
C THR A 45 19.86 37.86 -0.28
N ASP A 46 20.91 37.14 -0.68
CA ASP A 46 21.32 35.92 0.05
C ASP A 46 21.77 36.27 1.48
N ALA A 47 22.09 35.26 2.28
CA ALA A 47 22.54 35.43 3.66
C ALA A 47 23.75 36.38 3.74
N MET A 48 23.60 37.47 4.48
CA MET A 48 24.66 38.47 4.67
C MET A 48 25.79 37.99 5.58
N THR A 49 25.67 36.81 6.18
CA THR A 49 26.71 36.14 6.96
C THR A 49 27.71 35.37 6.10
N MET A 50 27.51 35.29 4.79
CA MET A 50 28.45 34.60 3.90
C MET A 50 29.79 35.33 3.85
N ARG A 51 30.88 34.59 4.12
CA ARG A 51 32.25 35.13 4.24
C ARG A 51 32.70 35.98 3.06
N GLY A 52 32.31 35.62 1.84
CA GLY A 52 32.64 36.39 0.63
C GLY A 52 32.14 37.84 0.63
N ILE A 53 31.12 38.16 1.44
CA ILE A 53 30.61 39.52 1.62
C ILE A 53 31.14 40.13 2.91
N THR A 54 31.03 39.40 4.04
CA THR A 54 31.40 39.92 5.36
C THR A 54 32.86 40.27 5.45
N ASP A 55 33.74 39.45 4.87
CA ASP A 55 35.18 39.62 5.01
C ASP A 55 35.69 40.76 4.13
N MET A 56 34.98 41.07 3.03
CA MET A 56 35.36 42.14 2.10
C MET A 56 34.81 43.52 2.48
N TYR A 57 33.56 43.59 2.95
CA TYR A 57 32.88 44.87 3.15
C TYR A 57 32.41 45.08 4.59
N GLY A 58 32.30 44.02 5.40
CA GLY A 58 31.59 44.07 6.67
C GLY A 58 30.06 44.07 6.48
N ILE A 59 29.33 43.60 7.49
CA ILE A 59 27.88 43.35 7.38
C ILE A 59 27.09 44.65 7.19
N ALA A 60 27.43 45.71 7.93
CA ALA A 60 26.72 47.00 7.86
C ALA A 60 26.87 47.66 6.49
N GLU A 61 28.10 47.85 6.02
CA GLU A 61 28.38 48.46 4.73
C GLU A 61 27.85 47.63 3.56
N ALA A 62 27.96 46.31 3.62
CA ALA A 62 27.36 45.44 2.61
C ALA A 62 25.83 45.55 2.56
N SER A 63 25.17 45.70 3.72
CA SER A 63 23.72 45.87 3.78
C SER A 63 23.27 47.20 3.19
N ILE A 64 23.99 48.29 3.47
CA ILE A 64 23.76 49.61 2.87
C ILE A 64 23.91 49.51 1.34
N ARG A 65 25.02 48.94 0.86
CA ARG A 65 25.27 48.74 -0.58
C ARG A 65 24.22 47.89 -1.27
N ALA A 66 23.72 46.83 -0.62
CA ALA A 66 22.68 45.99 -1.19
C ALA A 66 21.37 46.77 -1.40
N LEU A 67 21.01 47.67 -0.48
CA LEU A 67 19.83 48.54 -0.61
C LEU A 67 20.04 49.59 -1.69
N GLU A 68 21.22 50.22 -1.74
CA GLU A 68 21.62 51.14 -2.80
C GLU A 68 21.50 50.47 -4.17
N ALA A 69 21.98 49.24 -4.30
CA ALA A 69 22.00 48.48 -5.54
C ALA A 69 20.59 48.13 -6.06
N GLY A 70 19.61 47.91 -5.19
CA GLY A 70 18.25 47.57 -5.65
C GLY A 70 17.49 46.56 -4.80
N SER A 71 18.12 46.01 -3.75
CA SER A 71 17.49 45.06 -2.83
C SER A 71 16.37 45.72 -2.04
N ASP A 72 15.32 44.95 -1.74
CA ASP A 72 14.21 45.38 -0.89
C ASP A 72 14.34 44.80 0.52
N ILE A 73 14.93 43.59 0.67
CA ILE A 73 15.07 42.89 1.96
C ILE A 73 16.49 42.35 2.11
N VAL A 74 17.10 42.65 3.26
CA VAL A 74 18.41 42.15 3.67
C VAL A 74 18.22 40.89 4.53
N LEU A 75 18.79 39.77 4.10
CA LEU A 75 18.57 38.46 4.71
C LEU A 75 19.69 38.07 5.68
N SER A 76 19.30 37.64 6.89
CA SER A 76 20.19 37.12 7.94
C SER A 76 21.44 37.98 8.26
N PRO A 77 21.33 39.30 8.52
CA PRO A 77 22.44 40.04 9.12
C PRO A 77 22.68 39.56 10.56
N LYS A 78 23.93 39.27 10.92
CA LYS A 78 24.28 38.71 12.24
C LYS A 78 23.93 39.63 13.42
N ALA A 79 24.03 40.94 13.21
CA ALA A 79 23.68 41.98 14.18
C ALA A 79 22.64 42.92 13.54
N VAL A 80 21.36 42.61 13.76
CA VAL A 80 20.25 43.30 13.08
C VAL A 80 20.18 44.76 13.50
N ASP A 81 20.33 45.05 14.80
CA ASP A 81 20.24 46.41 15.35
C ASP A 81 21.36 47.30 14.81
N ASP A 82 22.61 46.83 14.82
CA ASP A 82 23.76 47.56 14.25
C ASP A 82 23.57 47.88 12.75
N VAL A 83 22.90 46.99 12.01
CA VAL A 83 22.60 47.21 10.59
C VAL A 83 21.49 48.24 10.41
N ILE A 84 20.47 48.24 11.28
CA ILE A 84 19.42 49.25 11.27
C ILE A 84 20.02 50.62 11.56
N ASP A 85 20.83 50.75 12.62
CA ASP A 85 21.50 52.00 13.00
C ASP A 85 22.37 52.52 11.84
N ALA A 86 23.14 51.65 11.20
CA ALA A 86 23.98 52.03 10.06
C ALA A 86 23.16 52.49 8.83
N ILE A 87 21.99 51.89 8.59
CA ILE A 87 21.08 52.33 7.51
C ILE A 87 20.44 53.67 7.87
N GLU A 88 20.03 53.88 9.12
CA GLU A 88 19.48 55.15 9.59
C GLU A 88 20.51 56.28 9.42
N ASP A 89 21.75 56.04 9.84
CA ASP A 89 22.87 56.95 9.65
C ASP A 89 23.11 57.25 8.17
N ALA A 90 23.07 56.23 7.30
CA ALA A 90 23.21 56.41 5.85
C ALA A 90 22.07 57.26 5.25
N VAL A 91 20.85 57.18 5.80
CA VAL A 91 19.73 58.04 5.39
C VAL A 91 19.92 59.47 5.88
N GLN A 92 20.32 59.65 7.15
CA GLN A 92 20.57 60.97 7.74
C GLN A 92 21.70 61.72 7.00
N GLN A 93 22.73 60.99 6.57
CA GLN A 93 23.84 61.52 5.78
C GLN A 93 23.49 61.73 4.30
N GLY A 94 22.29 61.35 3.86
CA GLY A 94 21.83 61.50 2.47
C GLY A 94 22.41 60.48 1.49
N ARG A 95 23.11 59.44 1.96
CA ARG A 95 23.65 58.34 1.15
C ARG A 95 22.53 57.47 0.58
N ILE A 96 21.51 57.16 1.39
CA ILE A 96 20.27 56.53 0.94
C ILE A 96 19.12 57.53 1.02
N SER A 97 18.40 57.73 -0.08
CA SER A 97 17.20 58.58 -0.05
C SER A 97 16.05 57.88 0.68
N ARG A 98 15.25 58.64 1.43
CA ARG A 98 14.02 58.13 2.05
C ARG A 98 13.08 57.48 1.03
N GLY A 99 12.93 58.10 -0.14
CA GLY A 99 12.08 57.59 -1.23
C GLY A 99 12.51 56.21 -1.73
N ARG A 100 13.82 55.92 -1.76
CA ARG A 100 14.34 54.59 -2.13
C ARG A 100 13.87 53.50 -1.16
N LEU A 101 13.87 53.78 0.14
CA LEU A 101 13.35 52.86 1.17
C LEU A 101 11.83 52.74 1.11
N GLU A 102 11.12 53.84 0.89
CA GLU A 102 9.65 53.83 0.74
C GLU A 102 9.18 52.93 -0.40
N ILE A 103 9.93 52.89 -1.51
CA ILE A 103 9.67 51.96 -2.63
C ILE A 103 9.77 50.50 -2.16
N SER A 104 10.85 50.13 -1.47
CA SER A 104 11.03 48.77 -0.93
C SER A 104 9.93 48.39 0.05
N VAL A 105 9.62 49.29 0.99
CA VAL A 105 8.56 49.10 2.00
C VAL A 105 7.20 48.95 1.32
N ARG A 106 6.89 49.77 0.31
CA ARG A 106 5.63 49.67 -0.43
C ARG A 106 5.49 48.33 -1.14
N ARG A 107 6.54 47.81 -1.78
CA ARG A 107 6.53 46.48 -2.40
C ARG A 107 6.25 45.39 -1.36
N LEU A 108 6.94 45.45 -0.21
CA LEU A 108 6.75 44.48 0.87
C LEU A 108 5.33 44.50 1.42
N LEU A 109 4.81 45.69 1.74
CA LEU A 109 3.46 45.84 2.25
C LEU A 109 2.40 45.44 1.22
N THR A 110 2.63 45.72 -0.07
CA THR A 110 1.75 45.28 -1.16
C THR A 110 1.70 43.76 -1.25
N LEU A 111 2.85 43.08 -1.17
CA LEU A 111 2.88 41.61 -1.17
C LEU A 111 2.18 41.03 0.07
N LYS A 112 2.46 41.57 1.26
CA LYS A 112 1.76 41.17 2.50
C LYS A 112 0.25 41.39 2.40
N ALA A 113 -0.18 42.48 1.78
CA ALA A 113 -1.59 42.76 1.56
C ALA A 113 -2.22 41.74 0.60
N ARG A 114 -1.55 41.44 -0.52
CA ARG A 114 -1.99 40.48 -1.53
C ARG A 114 -2.10 39.05 -0.96
N LEU A 115 -1.18 38.66 -0.09
CA LEU A 115 -1.20 37.37 0.62
C LEU A 115 -2.23 37.33 1.77
N GLY A 116 -2.97 38.40 2.02
CA GLY A 116 -3.99 38.43 3.07
C GLY A 116 -3.46 38.58 4.49
N LEU A 117 -2.14 38.73 4.68
CA LEU A 117 -1.49 38.75 6.01
C LEU A 117 -1.91 39.95 6.89
N HIS A 118 -2.47 40.99 6.29
CA HIS A 118 -3.07 42.13 7.02
C HIS A 118 -4.46 41.82 7.60
N ARG A 119 -5.12 40.75 7.13
CA ARG A 119 -6.44 40.28 7.59
C ARG A 119 -6.28 39.06 8.49
N GLU A 120 -5.50 38.09 8.02
CA GLU A 120 -5.27 36.82 8.71
C GLU A 120 -3.78 36.49 8.68
N ARG A 121 -3.13 36.60 9.85
CA ARG A 121 -1.67 36.47 10.00
C ARG A 121 -1.23 35.20 10.73
N PHE A 122 -2.18 34.45 11.26
CA PHE A 122 -1.93 33.25 12.06
C PHE A 122 -2.51 32.05 11.31
N VAL A 123 -1.85 30.91 11.48
CA VAL A 123 -2.29 29.61 10.94
C VAL A 123 -2.58 28.67 12.10
N SER A 124 -3.52 27.74 11.91
CA SER A 124 -3.76 26.69 12.89
C SER A 124 -2.65 25.64 12.81
N LEU A 125 -1.99 25.38 13.95
CA LEU A 125 -1.02 24.29 14.04
C LEU A 125 -1.70 22.91 14.04
N GLU A 126 -2.98 22.84 14.42
CA GLU A 126 -3.77 21.59 14.42
C GLU A 126 -4.07 21.07 13.01
N GLU A 127 -3.96 21.93 11.99
CA GLU A 127 -4.20 21.55 10.59
C GLU A 127 -2.95 21.01 9.89
N VAL A 128 -1.76 21.12 10.51
CA VAL A 128 -0.49 20.73 9.89
C VAL A 128 -0.50 19.24 9.49
N ASP A 129 -0.95 18.36 10.38
CA ASP A 129 -1.00 16.91 10.12
C ASP A 129 -2.03 16.53 9.04
N LYS A 130 -2.97 17.44 8.72
CA LYS A 130 -3.98 17.26 7.67
C LYS A 130 -3.56 17.83 6.32
N LEU A 131 -2.46 18.59 6.28
CA LEU A 131 -2.01 19.32 5.10
C LEU A 131 -0.58 18.96 4.67
N VAL A 132 0.33 18.68 5.61
CA VAL A 132 1.75 18.44 5.34
C VAL A 132 2.05 16.94 5.44
N GLY A 133 2.73 16.39 4.45
CA GLY A 133 3.10 14.96 4.47
C GLY A 133 1.91 13.99 4.41
N VAL A 134 0.74 14.45 3.95
CA VAL A 134 -0.44 13.61 3.73
C VAL A 134 -0.25 12.62 2.58
N GLY A 135 -1.10 11.60 2.50
CA GLY A 135 -0.98 10.49 1.55
C GLY A 135 -0.82 10.93 0.09
N SER A 136 -1.56 11.93 -0.38
CA SER A 136 -1.45 12.46 -1.75
C SER A 136 -0.09 13.10 -2.03
N HIS A 137 0.47 13.85 -1.08
CA HIS A 137 1.82 14.43 -1.18
C HIS A 137 2.87 13.32 -1.22
N ASN A 138 2.67 12.28 -0.40
CA ASN A 138 3.57 11.14 -0.35
C ASN A 138 3.52 10.33 -1.65
N ALA A 139 2.34 10.04 -2.19
CA ALA A 139 2.17 9.32 -3.44
C ALA A 139 2.75 10.10 -4.64
N PHE A 140 2.55 11.42 -4.67
CA PHE A 140 3.18 12.28 -5.67
C PHE A 140 4.70 12.25 -5.55
N ALA A 141 5.24 12.34 -4.33
CA ALA A 141 6.68 12.26 -4.08
C ALA A 141 7.27 10.90 -4.46
N ASP A 142 6.56 9.80 -4.21
CA ASP A 142 6.99 8.44 -4.61
C ASP A 142 6.95 8.28 -6.13
N THR A 143 5.92 8.82 -6.80
CA THR A 143 5.83 8.86 -8.28
C THR A 143 6.96 9.71 -8.88
N ALA A 144 7.25 10.87 -8.28
CA ALA A 144 8.35 11.73 -8.72
C ALA A 144 9.70 11.03 -8.54
N ALA A 145 9.91 10.33 -7.41
CA ALA A 145 11.12 9.55 -7.17
C ALA A 145 11.28 8.43 -8.22
N ALA A 146 10.24 7.64 -8.47
CA ALA A 146 10.25 6.57 -9.48
C ALA A 146 10.57 7.10 -10.89
N ARG A 147 9.88 8.17 -11.33
CA ARG A 147 10.12 8.79 -12.64
C ARG A 147 11.46 9.50 -12.75
N SER A 148 12.08 9.87 -11.63
CA SER A 148 13.40 10.47 -11.61
C SER A 148 14.54 9.47 -11.79
N ILE A 149 14.31 8.17 -11.59
CA ILE A 149 15.36 7.17 -11.74
C ILE A 149 15.88 7.19 -13.18
N THR A 150 17.18 7.41 -13.31
CA THR A 150 17.86 7.56 -14.61
C THR A 150 18.89 6.46 -14.77
N LEU A 151 18.71 5.57 -15.74
CA LEU A 151 19.72 4.59 -16.13
C LEU A 151 20.68 5.24 -17.13
N VAL A 152 21.88 5.59 -16.68
CA VAL A 152 22.86 6.33 -17.50
C VAL A 152 23.59 5.39 -18.45
N ARG A 153 23.86 4.17 -17.99
CA ARG A 153 24.61 3.16 -18.74
C ARG A 153 24.17 1.76 -18.33
N ASP A 154 24.10 0.85 -19.29
CA ASP A 154 23.83 -0.58 -19.06
C ASP A 154 24.32 -1.40 -20.28
N THR A 155 25.64 -1.48 -20.46
CA THR A 155 26.23 -2.10 -21.67
C THR A 155 26.05 -3.61 -21.72
N LYS A 156 25.94 -4.27 -20.55
CA LYS A 156 25.72 -5.71 -20.41
C LYS A 156 24.25 -6.10 -20.21
N GLN A 157 23.32 -5.14 -20.24
CA GLN A 157 21.89 -5.36 -20.01
C GLN A 157 21.61 -6.08 -18.68
N LEU A 158 22.27 -5.66 -17.61
CA LEU A 158 22.12 -6.24 -16.28
C LEU A 158 20.78 -5.87 -15.64
N LEU A 159 20.11 -4.82 -16.14
CA LEU A 159 18.83 -4.34 -15.64
C LEU A 159 17.68 -4.61 -16.62
N PRO A 160 16.54 -5.14 -16.13
CA PRO A 160 16.23 -5.39 -14.72
C PRO A 160 16.75 -6.74 -14.19
N MET A 161 17.26 -6.75 -12.96
CA MET A 161 17.78 -7.95 -12.28
C MET A 161 16.67 -8.93 -11.97
N ASP A 162 16.93 -10.24 -12.06
CA ASP A 162 15.95 -11.28 -11.72
C ASP A 162 15.95 -11.59 -10.21
N ALA A 163 14.84 -11.27 -9.54
CA ALA A 163 14.64 -11.52 -8.11
C ALA A 163 14.51 -13.02 -7.79
N LEU A 164 14.19 -13.87 -8.77
CA LEU A 164 14.07 -15.32 -8.60
C LEU A 164 15.39 -16.05 -8.84
N SER A 165 16.42 -15.35 -9.32
CA SER A 165 17.73 -15.94 -9.58
C SER A 165 18.50 -16.15 -8.27
N MET A 166 18.84 -17.41 -7.96
CA MET A 166 19.75 -17.75 -6.85
C MET A 166 21.20 -17.48 -7.21
N VAL A 167 21.53 -16.21 -7.46
CA VAL A 167 22.89 -15.76 -7.77
C VAL A 167 23.50 -15.18 -6.49
N PRO A 168 24.55 -15.80 -5.93
CA PRO A 168 25.28 -15.25 -4.79
C PRO A 168 25.70 -13.81 -5.10
N THR A 169 25.23 -12.86 -4.29
CA THR A 169 25.36 -11.43 -4.56
C THR A 169 26.05 -10.73 -3.40
N LEU A 170 27.07 -9.94 -3.70
CA LEU A 170 27.66 -9.01 -2.74
C LEU A 170 27.07 -7.62 -2.94
N HIS A 171 26.60 -7.01 -1.85
CA HIS A 171 26.20 -5.61 -1.82
C HIS A 171 27.18 -4.79 -0.99
N ILE A 172 27.90 -3.90 -1.67
CA ILE A 172 28.82 -2.94 -1.05
C ILE A 172 28.11 -1.60 -0.97
N HIS A 173 27.87 -1.10 0.25
CA HIS A 173 27.30 0.24 0.43
C HIS A 173 28.31 1.19 1.06
N TYR A 174 28.54 2.32 0.40
CA TYR A 174 29.41 3.38 0.88
C TYR A 174 28.61 4.63 1.27
N ALA A 175 28.70 5.02 2.54
CA ALA A 175 27.99 6.18 3.07
C ALA A 175 28.81 6.89 4.15
N GLY A 176 28.63 8.20 4.28
CA GLY A 176 29.26 8.95 5.36
C GLY A 176 28.76 8.46 6.73
N SER A 177 29.66 8.30 7.70
CA SER A 177 29.38 7.67 9.01
C SER A 177 28.24 8.31 9.82
N THR A 178 27.91 9.56 9.53
CA THR A 178 26.86 10.35 10.20
C THR A 178 25.48 10.22 9.52
N ARG A 179 25.38 9.54 8.37
CA ARG A 179 24.15 9.40 7.59
C ARG A 179 23.40 8.11 7.92
N LEU A 180 22.82 8.08 9.11
CA LEU A 180 22.17 6.89 9.70
C LEU A 180 20.94 6.34 8.93
N TRP A 181 20.42 7.08 7.94
CA TRP A 181 19.28 6.66 7.11
C TRP A 181 19.69 5.99 5.79
N THR A 182 20.98 6.02 5.45
CA THR A 182 21.47 5.42 4.21
C THR A 182 21.33 3.90 4.26
N ASN A 183 21.07 3.30 3.10
CA ASN A 183 20.84 1.86 2.94
C ASN A 183 19.67 1.25 3.74
N ARG A 184 18.86 2.05 4.44
CA ARG A 184 17.74 1.53 5.23
C ARG A 184 16.69 0.86 4.35
N ALA A 185 16.15 1.60 3.39
CA ALA A 185 15.10 1.09 2.51
C ALA A 185 15.67 0.27 1.35
N PHE A 186 16.84 0.67 0.82
CA PHE A 186 17.48 -0.07 -0.27
C PHE A 186 17.96 -1.44 0.19
N GLY A 187 18.71 -1.52 1.30
CA GLY A 187 19.21 -2.78 1.84
C GLY A 187 18.09 -3.71 2.30
N SER A 188 17.00 -3.17 2.86
CA SER A 188 15.79 -3.98 3.14
C SER A 188 15.22 -4.56 1.85
N GLY A 189 14.96 -3.71 0.86
CA GLY A 189 14.41 -4.14 -0.42
C GLY A 189 15.29 -5.15 -1.15
N LEU A 190 16.61 -5.08 -0.97
CA LEU A 190 17.56 -6.03 -1.52
C LEU A 190 17.53 -7.37 -0.80
N ARG A 191 17.52 -7.39 0.53
CA ARG A 191 17.36 -8.62 1.33
C ARG A 191 16.03 -9.34 1.04
N GLU A 192 15.01 -8.60 0.65
CA GLU A 192 13.69 -9.16 0.27
C GLU A 192 13.71 -9.85 -1.11
N ARG A 193 14.61 -9.43 -2.00
CA ARG A 193 14.64 -9.85 -3.43
C ARG A 193 15.85 -10.70 -3.80
N VAL A 194 16.87 -10.77 -2.94
CA VAL A 194 18.11 -11.50 -3.18
C VAL A 194 18.30 -12.52 -2.06
N LEU A 195 18.14 -13.79 -2.40
CA LEU A 195 18.15 -14.90 -1.43
C LEU A 195 19.53 -15.17 -0.82
N ASP A 196 20.59 -15.05 -1.64
CA ASP A 196 21.98 -15.21 -1.21
C ASP A 196 22.69 -13.85 -1.32
N LEU A 197 22.60 -13.07 -0.24
CA LEU A 197 23.10 -11.72 -0.14
C LEU A 197 24.14 -11.61 0.98
N THR A 198 25.35 -11.20 0.62
CA THR A 198 26.37 -10.73 1.56
C THR A 198 26.42 -9.21 1.50
N GLU A 199 26.44 -8.52 2.65
CA GLU A 199 26.50 -7.06 2.70
C GLU A 199 27.76 -6.56 3.39
N VAL A 200 28.40 -5.55 2.79
CA VAL A 200 29.57 -4.86 3.34
C VAL A 200 29.28 -3.37 3.44
N SER A 201 29.54 -2.80 4.61
CA SER A 201 29.40 -1.38 4.90
C SER A 201 30.77 -0.71 4.92
N LEU A 202 30.93 0.35 4.14
CA LEU A 202 32.14 1.17 4.11
C LEU A 202 31.79 2.64 4.33
N ASP A 203 32.67 3.36 5.03
CA ASP A 203 32.55 4.79 5.29
C ASP A 203 33.92 5.48 5.25
N GLU A 204 33.99 6.77 5.58
CA GLU A 204 35.26 7.53 5.63
C GLU A 204 36.25 7.05 6.71
N ARG A 205 35.84 6.15 7.60
CA ARG A 205 36.64 5.58 8.69
C ARG A 205 37.12 4.15 8.40
N SER A 206 36.62 3.51 7.34
CA SER A 206 37.04 2.17 6.92
C SER A 206 38.55 2.11 6.64
N ASP A 207 39.23 1.18 7.28
CA ASP A 207 40.68 0.97 7.16
C ASP A 207 41.03 -0.13 6.16
N SER A 208 42.33 -0.39 5.96
CA SER A 208 42.80 -1.41 5.01
C SER A 208 42.28 -2.82 5.31
N ALA A 209 41.94 -3.14 6.57
CA ALA A 209 41.38 -4.44 6.92
C ALA A 209 39.94 -4.56 6.41
N ALA A 210 39.11 -3.52 6.60
CA ALA A 210 37.75 -3.49 6.08
C ALA A 210 37.70 -3.65 4.54
N TYR A 211 38.64 -3.03 3.81
CA TYR A 211 38.74 -3.21 2.37
C TYR A 211 39.24 -4.61 1.97
N ALA A 212 40.12 -5.23 2.77
CA ALA A 212 40.56 -6.60 2.55
C ALA A 212 39.41 -7.61 2.74
N ASP A 213 38.59 -7.43 3.77
CA ASP A 213 37.40 -8.26 4.02
C ASP A 213 36.40 -8.15 2.86
N ALA A 214 36.24 -6.94 2.31
CA ALA A 214 35.39 -6.72 1.14
C ALA A 214 35.91 -7.44 -0.11
N LEU A 215 37.23 -7.46 -0.32
CA LEU A 215 37.87 -8.21 -1.42
C LEU A 215 37.70 -9.72 -1.24
N GLU A 216 37.82 -10.24 -0.02
CA GLU A 216 37.60 -11.66 0.26
C GLU A 216 36.13 -12.06 -0.01
N ALA A 217 35.18 -11.23 0.41
CA ALA A 217 33.75 -11.46 0.13
C ALA A 217 33.45 -11.51 -1.37
N LEU A 218 34.20 -10.73 -2.17
CA LEU A 218 34.11 -10.67 -3.62
C LEU A 218 34.45 -11.99 -4.32
N GLU A 219 35.35 -12.80 -3.75
CA GLU A 219 35.73 -14.10 -4.32
C GLU A 219 34.60 -15.13 -4.23
N ARG A 220 33.65 -14.94 -3.30
CA ARG A 220 32.59 -15.92 -2.96
C ARG A 220 31.26 -15.66 -3.63
N VAL A 221 31.16 -14.60 -4.44
CA VAL A 221 29.90 -14.17 -5.07
C VAL A 221 30.01 -14.15 -6.58
N ASP A 222 28.88 -14.27 -7.26
CA ASP A 222 28.80 -14.25 -8.73
C ASP A 222 28.30 -12.91 -9.29
N ARG A 223 27.87 -11.99 -8.41
CA ARG A 223 27.33 -10.68 -8.78
C ARG A 223 27.60 -9.63 -7.73
N VAL A 224 27.78 -8.37 -8.14
CA VAL A 224 28.05 -7.26 -7.22
C VAL A 224 27.09 -6.10 -7.44
N ILE A 225 26.58 -5.53 -6.35
CA ILE A 225 25.80 -4.30 -6.34
C ILE A 225 26.57 -3.30 -5.47
N VAL A 226 26.83 -2.12 -6.02
CA VAL A 226 27.52 -1.04 -5.30
C VAL A 226 26.56 0.13 -5.14
N THR A 227 26.28 0.55 -3.90
CA THR A 227 25.49 1.74 -3.63
C THR A 227 26.34 2.82 -2.98
N THR A 228 26.23 4.06 -3.46
CA THR A 228 27.01 5.20 -2.91
C THR A 228 26.08 6.33 -2.48
N TYR A 229 26.22 6.79 -1.25
CA TYR A 229 25.41 7.86 -0.63
C TYR A 229 26.22 9.14 -0.43
N VAL A 230 26.82 9.62 -1.51
CA VAL A 230 27.70 10.80 -1.53
C VAL A 230 26.90 11.98 -2.09
N SER A 231 26.82 13.10 -1.36
CA SER A 231 26.19 14.31 -1.91
C SER A 231 27.13 15.04 -2.85
N ALA A 232 26.57 15.62 -3.92
CA ALA A 232 27.27 16.64 -4.69
C ALA A 232 27.40 17.91 -3.82
N SER A 233 28.62 18.42 -3.66
CA SER A 233 28.87 19.70 -2.99
C SER A 233 29.64 20.64 -3.93
N ALA A 234 29.58 21.95 -3.68
CA ALA A 234 30.32 22.91 -4.50
C ALA A 234 31.82 22.59 -4.47
N GLY A 235 32.41 22.29 -5.64
CA GLY A 235 33.81 21.87 -5.77
C GLY A 235 34.05 20.35 -5.65
N SER A 236 33.03 19.53 -5.40
CA SER A 236 33.18 18.07 -5.43
C SER A 236 33.38 17.59 -6.86
N SER A 237 34.57 17.08 -7.17
CA SER A 237 34.88 16.41 -8.44
C SER A 237 34.77 14.88 -8.30
N ALA A 238 35.17 14.14 -9.33
CA ALA A 238 35.39 12.68 -9.33
C ALA A 238 36.23 12.16 -8.12
N SER A 239 36.93 13.05 -7.40
CA SER A 239 37.64 12.78 -6.15
C SER A 239 36.75 12.47 -4.93
N ALA A 240 35.42 12.45 -5.08
CA ALA A 240 34.50 12.21 -3.97
C ALA A 240 34.45 10.75 -3.48
N LEU A 241 34.95 9.79 -4.27
CA LEU A 241 35.18 8.41 -3.82
C LEU A 241 36.65 8.24 -3.39
N PRO A 242 36.91 7.63 -2.21
CA PRO A 242 38.26 7.34 -1.78
C PRO A 242 38.93 6.31 -2.70
N GLU A 243 40.24 6.43 -2.89
CA GLU A 243 41.03 5.57 -3.79
C GLU A 243 40.88 4.06 -3.50
N PRO A 244 40.90 3.58 -2.23
CA PRO A 244 40.65 2.17 -1.92
C PRO A 244 39.30 1.65 -2.41
N LEU A 245 38.24 2.47 -2.34
CA LEU A 245 36.92 2.10 -2.84
C LEU A 245 36.88 2.04 -4.37
N ARG A 246 37.56 2.97 -5.06
CA ARG A 246 37.67 2.90 -6.53
C ARG A 246 38.38 1.62 -6.97
N ASN A 247 39.48 1.27 -6.30
CA ASN A 247 40.22 0.04 -6.59
C ASN A 247 39.35 -1.21 -6.34
N LEU A 248 38.57 -1.24 -5.24
CA LEU A 248 37.62 -2.32 -4.95
C LEU A 248 36.56 -2.46 -6.04
N ILE A 249 35.98 -1.35 -6.51
CA ILE A 249 35.00 -1.35 -7.61
C ILE A 249 35.63 -1.85 -8.90
N ALA A 250 36.86 -1.41 -9.23
CA ALA A 250 37.58 -1.87 -10.42
C ALA A 250 37.79 -3.39 -10.40
N SER A 251 38.22 -3.95 -9.26
CA SER A 251 38.36 -5.40 -9.09
C SER A 251 37.02 -6.13 -9.21
N ALA A 252 35.94 -5.55 -8.70
CA ALA A 252 34.60 -6.14 -8.85
C ALA A 252 34.15 -6.22 -10.30
N VAL A 253 34.33 -5.13 -11.06
CA VAL A 253 33.96 -5.05 -12.48
C VAL A 253 34.76 -6.02 -13.35
N GLU A 254 36.06 -6.19 -13.07
CA GLU A 254 36.92 -7.11 -13.82
C GLU A 254 36.46 -8.57 -13.68
N ALA A 255 36.03 -8.96 -12.49
CA ALA A 255 35.68 -10.34 -12.17
C ALA A 255 34.21 -10.68 -12.37
N ARG A 256 33.28 -9.76 -12.07
CA ARG A 256 31.84 -10.06 -11.88
C ARG A 256 30.92 -9.00 -12.50
N PRO A 257 29.72 -9.39 -12.96
CA PRO A 257 28.67 -8.44 -13.30
C PRO A 257 28.39 -7.49 -12.13
N THR A 258 28.63 -6.19 -12.36
CA THR A 258 28.57 -5.16 -11.33
C THR A 258 27.59 -4.06 -11.72
N VAL A 259 26.61 -3.80 -10.86
CA VAL A 259 25.69 -2.66 -10.98
C VAL A 259 26.02 -1.62 -9.91
N MET A 260 26.23 -0.37 -10.32
CA MET A 260 26.44 0.73 -9.38
C MET A 260 25.26 1.70 -9.38
N ILE A 261 24.84 2.11 -8.19
CA ILE A 261 23.73 3.05 -7.98
C ILE A 261 24.21 4.23 -7.15
N SER A 262 24.02 5.44 -7.68
CA SER A 262 24.34 6.67 -6.97
C SER A 262 23.11 7.33 -6.37
N PHE A 263 23.16 7.51 -5.05
CA PHE A 263 22.23 8.29 -4.24
C PHE A 263 22.88 9.63 -3.89
N GLY A 264 22.67 10.65 -4.73
CA GLY A 264 23.20 12.00 -4.53
C GLY A 264 24.01 12.52 -5.71
N ASN A 265 25.28 12.13 -5.79
CA ASN A 265 26.25 12.71 -6.71
C ASN A 265 26.24 12.00 -8.07
N PRO A 266 25.80 12.65 -9.16
CA PRO A 266 25.75 12.01 -10.47
C PRO A 266 27.12 11.90 -11.15
N TYR A 267 28.13 12.63 -10.68
CA TYR A 267 29.45 12.71 -11.31
C TYR A 267 30.40 11.56 -10.92
N LEU A 268 29.96 10.62 -10.07
CA LEU A 268 30.84 9.54 -9.59
C LEU A 268 31.27 8.59 -10.72
N LEU A 269 30.46 8.44 -11.78
CA LEU A 269 30.82 7.63 -12.94
C LEU A 269 32.12 8.09 -13.62
N ALA A 270 32.46 9.38 -13.54
CA ALA A 270 33.72 9.89 -14.10
C ALA A 270 34.96 9.32 -13.39
N ALA A 271 34.80 8.87 -12.13
CA ALA A 271 35.87 8.29 -11.30
C ALA A 271 36.02 6.77 -11.45
N VAL A 272 34.98 6.09 -11.96
CA VAL A 272 34.89 4.63 -12.12
C VAL A 272 34.30 4.30 -13.49
N GLN A 273 34.99 4.74 -14.55
CA GLN A 273 34.51 4.68 -15.92
C GLN A 273 34.36 3.25 -16.47
N GLU A 274 35.03 2.29 -15.83
CA GLU A 274 34.93 0.86 -16.06
C GLU A 274 33.55 0.28 -15.72
N VAL A 275 32.75 0.96 -14.88
CA VAL A 275 31.40 0.49 -14.52
C VAL A 275 30.49 0.47 -15.75
N GLU A 276 29.98 -0.72 -16.05
CA GLU A 276 29.17 -1.03 -17.23
C GLU A 276 27.68 -0.79 -17.03
N SER A 277 27.19 -0.85 -15.78
CA SER A 277 25.80 -0.60 -15.41
C SER A 277 25.72 0.44 -14.30
N TYR A 278 25.20 1.63 -14.61
CA TYR A 278 25.20 2.79 -13.71
C TYR A 278 23.83 3.48 -13.68
N MET A 279 23.21 3.50 -12.50
CA MET A 279 21.89 4.08 -12.27
C MET A 279 21.94 5.25 -11.26
N LEU A 280 21.18 6.30 -11.53
CA LEU A 280 21.03 7.46 -10.65
C LEU A 280 19.67 7.45 -9.96
N ALA A 281 19.70 7.54 -8.63
CA ALA A 281 18.53 7.70 -7.79
C ALA A 281 18.32 9.14 -7.27
N TRP A 282 19.29 10.03 -7.54
CA TRP A 282 19.35 11.46 -7.20
C TRP A 282 19.30 11.78 -5.70
N GLY A 283 18.22 11.44 -5.00
CA GLY A 283 18.07 11.63 -3.56
C GLY A 283 18.61 10.43 -2.78
N ASP A 284 18.91 10.61 -1.49
CA ASP A 284 19.40 9.57 -0.59
C ASP A 284 18.36 9.11 0.45
N ARG A 285 17.16 9.69 0.42
CA ARG A 285 16.06 9.37 1.33
C ARG A 285 15.39 8.04 0.97
N ASP A 286 14.69 7.46 1.93
CA ASP A 286 14.01 6.15 1.80
C ASP A 286 13.15 6.04 0.53
N ARG A 287 12.52 7.13 0.07
CA ARG A 287 11.72 7.13 -1.16
C ARG A 287 12.55 6.90 -2.41
N SER A 288 13.67 7.61 -2.55
CA SER A 288 14.61 7.40 -3.67
C SER A 288 15.24 6.01 -3.61
N GLN A 289 15.52 5.52 -2.41
CA GLN A 289 15.99 4.14 -2.18
C GLN A 289 14.95 3.09 -2.63
N ARG A 290 13.66 3.26 -2.26
CA ARG A 290 12.56 2.39 -2.70
C ARG A 290 12.32 2.45 -4.22
N ALA A 291 12.40 3.64 -4.80
CA ALA A 291 12.30 3.81 -6.25
C ALA A 291 13.46 3.11 -6.97
N ALA A 292 14.69 3.23 -6.45
CA ALA A 292 15.87 2.60 -7.02
C ALA A 292 15.80 1.06 -6.95
N ILE A 293 15.35 0.48 -5.84
CA ILE A 293 15.21 -0.98 -5.74
C ILE A 293 14.09 -1.51 -6.66
N ALA A 294 12.94 -0.81 -6.74
CA ALA A 294 11.86 -1.19 -7.65
C ALA A 294 12.31 -1.14 -9.12
N ALA A 295 13.05 -0.09 -9.50
CA ALA A 295 13.66 0.02 -10.82
C ALA A 295 14.70 -1.08 -11.10
N LEU A 296 15.53 -1.41 -10.10
CA LEU A 296 16.58 -2.42 -10.21
C LEU A 296 16.02 -3.79 -10.63
N PHE A 297 14.85 -4.15 -10.09
CA PHE A 297 14.18 -5.44 -10.37
C PHE A 297 13.06 -5.35 -11.41
N GLY A 298 12.86 -4.17 -12.02
CA GLY A 298 11.86 -3.97 -13.09
C GLY A 298 10.42 -3.85 -12.61
N GLU A 299 10.20 -3.63 -11.31
CA GLU A 299 8.87 -3.37 -10.72
C GLU A 299 8.33 -1.99 -11.11
N GLU A 300 9.23 -1.07 -11.45
CA GLU A 300 8.91 0.24 -12.00
C GLU A 300 9.72 0.50 -13.27
N ALA A 301 9.13 1.28 -14.18
CA ALA A 301 9.79 1.65 -15.42
C ALA A 301 10.91 2.68 -15.14
N ILE A 302 12.04 2.52 -15.81
CA ILE A 302 13.11 3.52 -15.81
C ILE A 302 12.90 4.43 -17.01
N THR A 303 12.68 5.72 -16.74
CA THR A 303 12.36 6.74 -17.77
C THR A 303 13.07 8.07 -17.57
N GLY A 304 13.83 8.24 -16.49
CA GLY A 304 14.53 9.48 -16.17
C GLY A 304 15.60 9.82 -17.21
N LYS A 305 15.78 11.12 -17.46
CA LYS A 305 16.79 11.67 -18.37
C LYS A 305 17.72 12.61 -17.62
N LEU A 306 18.95 12.73 -18.08
CA LEU A 306 19.97 13.59 -17.47
C LEU A 306 19.68 15.07 -17.76
N PRO A 307 19.53 15.93 -16.73
CA PRO A 307 19.44 17.38 -16.91
C PRO A 307 20.83 18.04 -17.06
N ILE A 308 21.90 17.27 -16.95
CA ILE A 308 23.31 17.70 -16.95
C ILE A 308 24.14 16.77 -17.84
N PRO A 309 25.26 17.22 -18.43
CA PRO A 309 26.18 16.32 -19.09
C PRO A 309 26.97 15.50 -18.05
N LEU A 310 27.33 14.25 -18.39
CA LEU A 310 28.29 13.42 -17.66
C LEU A 310 29.43 13.00 -18.61
N PRO A 311 30.42 13.88 -18.83
CA PRO A 311 31.54 13.58 -19.71
C PRO A 311 32.39 12.39 -19.20
N PRO A 312 33.02 11.62 -20.10
CA PRO A 312 33.03 11.81 -21.56
C PRO A 312 31.84 11.17 -22.29
N PHE A 313 30.90 10.52 -21.58
CA PHE A 313 30.02 9.52 -22.20
C PHE A 313 28.58 9.97 -22.44
N ASN A 314 28.10 10.98 -21.73
CA ASN A 314 26.68 11.37 -21.78
C ASN A 314 26.48 12.88 -21.87
N GLU A 315 25.49 13.26 -22.67
CA GLU A 315 25.02 14.64 -22.85
C GLU A 315 23.71 14.90 -22.09
N VAL A 316 23.26 16.16 -22.10
CA VAL A 316 21.96 16.54 -21.54
C VAL A 316 20.85 15.86 -22.36
N GLY A 317 19.91 15.21 -21.67
CA GLY A 317 18.81 14.45 -22.27
C GLY A 317 19.05 12.95 -22.36
N ASP A 318 20.29 12.48 -22.12
CA ASP A 318 20.61 11.06 -22.15
C ASP A 318 19.98 10.29 -20.98
N GLY A 319 19.64 9.02 -21.22
CA GLY A 319 19.06 8.11 -20.24
C GLY A 319 18.41 6.92 -20.96
N LEU A 320 18.76 5.71 -20.57
CA LEU A 320 18.24 4.48 -21.15
C LEU A 320 16.88 4.16 -20.55
N ASP A 321 15.89 3.93 -21.40
CA ASP A 321 14.57 3.51 -20.95
C ASP A 321 14.56 2.00 -20.65
N ARG A 322 13.88 1.61 -19.58
CA ARG A 322 13.52 0.22 -19.29
C ARG A 322 12.02 0.17 -19.00
N PRO A 323 11.22 -0.55 -19.78
CA PRO A 323 9.82 -0.71 -19.45
C PRO A 323 9.68 -1.45 -18.10
N LYS A 324 8.62 -1.15 -17.38
CA LYS A 324 8.19 -1.97 -16.24
C LYS A 324 7.99 -3.39 -16.75
N VAL A 325 8.58 -4.37 -16.07
CA VAL A 325 8.46 -5.78 -16.45
C VAL A 325 7.10 -6.27 -15.98
N SER A 326 6.09 -6.12 -16.83
CA SER A 326 4.74 -6.65 -16.62
C SER A 326 4.72 -8.17 -16.75
N ASP A 327 5.61 -8.70 -17.59
CA ASP A 327 5.67 -10.11 -18.02
C ASP A 327 6.46 -11.03 -17.07
N ARG A 328 6.96 -10.52 -15.92
CA ARG A 328 7.45 -11.39 -14.83
C ARG A 328 6.31 -12.01 -14.01
N LEU A 329 5.07 -11.71 -14.38
CA LEU A 329 3.93 -12.62 -14.22
C LEU A 329 4.00 -13.77 -15.24
N ALA A 330 5.20 -14.30 -15.52
CA ALA A 330 5.30 -15.68 -15.96
C ALA A 330 4.71 -16.51 -14.83
N THR A 331 3.64 -17.24 -15.14
CA THR A 331 3.06 -18.30 -14.34
C THR A 331 4.13 -19.06 -13.55
N MET A 332 4.32 -18.71 -12.29
CA MET A 332 5.01 -19.59 -11.37
C MET A 332 4.04 -20.73 -11.06
N GLU A 333 4.36 -21.93 -11.53
CA GLU A 333 4.16 -23.06 -10.64
C GLU A 333 5.12 -22.83 -9.47
N ILE A 334 4.62 -22.19 -8.41
CA ILE A 334 5.36 -22.12 -7.16
C ILE A 334 5.37 -23.54 -6.62
N GLU A 335 6.46 -24.26 -6.85
CA GLU A 335 6.72 -25.46 -6.08
C GLU A 335 6.79 -25.03 -4.61
N ASP A 336 6.03 -25.73 -3.77
CA ASP A 336 5.96 -25.45 -2.33
C ASP A 336 7.39 -25.26 -1.78
N PRO A 337 7.72 -24.14 -1.09
CA PRO A 337 9.07 -23.86 -0.62
C PRO A 337 9.67 -25.00 0.23
N VAL A 338 8.81 -25.82 0.85
CA VAL A 338 9.19 -26.99 1.64
C VAL A 338 9.57 -28.20 0.76
N VAL A 339 8.96 -28.31 -0.42
CA VAL A 339 9.30 -29.29 -1.46
C VAL A 339 10.58 -28.85 -2.18
N ALA A 340 10.69 -27.57 -2.54
CA ALA A 340 11.89 -26.98 -3.13
C ALA A 340 13.11 -27.07 -2.19
N ALA A 341 12.89 -26.98 -0.88
CA ALA A 341 13.93 -27.16 0.14
C ALA A 341 14.21 -28.64 0.50
N GLY A 342 13.52 -29.61 -0.10
CA GLY A 342 13.75 -31.04 0.12
C GLY A 342 13.37 -31.56 1.52
N ILE A 343 12.59 -30.79 2.29
CA ILE A 343 12.21 -31.13 3.67
C ILE A 343 11.11 -32.20 3.70
N ILE A 344 10.25 -32.23 2.67
CA ILE A 344 9.23 -33.26 2.46
C ILE A 344 9.32 -33.73 1.00
N ALA A 345 9.26 -35.04 0.75
CA ALA A 345 9.15 -35.56 -0.60
C ALA A 345 7.88 -35.03 -1.28
N ALA A 346 7.97 -34.65 -2.57
CA ALA A 346 6.83 -34.26 -3.39
C ALA A 346 5.73 -35.33 -3.35
N ARG A 347 4.80 -35.21 -2.40
CA ARG A 347 3.59 -36.01 -2.31
C ARG A 347 2.49 -35.18 -2.93
N GLY A 348 2.09 -35.55 -4.15
CA GLY A 348 1.01 -35.02 -5.00
C GLY A 348 -0.14 -34.24 -4.35
N GLY A 349 0.15 -33.10 -3.74
CA GLY A 349 -0.83 -32.09 -3.36
C GLY A 349 -1.17 -31.27 -4.60
N GLY A 350 -2.45 -31.13 -4.89
CA GLY A 350 -2.95 -30.43 -6.08
C GLY A 350 -2.44 -28.99 -6.24
N PRO A 351 -2.71 -28.37 -7.40
CA PRO A 351 -2.11 -27.09 -7.77
C PRO A 351 -2.57 -25.96 -6.84
N ARG A 352 -1.65 -25.42 -6.04
CA ARG A 352 -1.87 -24.23 -5.21
C ARG A 352 -1.45 -22.98 -5.99
N GLY A 353 -2.12 -21.85 -5.74
CA GLY A 353 -1.71 -20.54 -6.27
C GLY A 353 -1.81 -20.36 -7.79
N ARG A 354 -2.85 -20.89 -8.46
CA ARG A 354 -3.03 -20.71 -9.90
C ARG A 354 -3.63 -19.34 -10.26
N ASN A 355 -2.91 -18.57 -11.07
CA ASN A 355 -3.45 -17.38 -11.74
C ASN A 355 -4.66 -17.73 -12.61
N GLN A 356 -5.57 -16.78 -12.77
CA GLN A 356 -6.76 -16.91 -13.61
C GLN A 356 -6.64 -15.97 -14.80
N SER A 357 -7.21 -16.38 -15.94
CA SER A 357 -7.44 -15.45 -17.04
C SER A 357 -8.60 -14.52 -16.69
N VAL A 358 -8.56 -13.29 -17.23
CA VAL A 358 -9.68 -12.35 -17.17
C VAL A 358 -10.29 -12.22 -18.57
N ALA A 359 -11.61 -12.01 -18.63
CA ALA A 359 -12.32 -11.69 -19.85
C ALA A 359 -12.09 -10.21 -20.20
N ASP A 360 -12.20 -9.91 -21.49
CA ASP A 360 -12.27 -8.54 -21.98
C ASP A 360 -13.48 -7.82 -21.34
N PRO A 361 -13.30 -6.71 -20.59
CA PRO A 361 -14.39 -6.04 -19.88
C PRO A 361 -15.58 -5.69 -20.79
N GLU A 362 -15.28 -5.21 -22.00
CA GLU A 362 -16.25 -4.82 -23.01
C GLU A 362 -17.14 -6.00 -23.43
N SER A 363 -16.63 -7.24 -23.37
CA SER A 363 -17.38 -8.46 -23.72
C SER A 363 -18.52 -8.80 -22.77
N VAL A 364 -18.56 -8.19 -21.59
CA VAL A 364 -19.63 -8.34 -20.59
C VAL A 364 -20.19 -6.98 -20.16
N GLY A 365 -20.08 -5.97 -21.03
CA GLY A 365 -20.73 -4.68 -20.86
C GLY A 365 -20.08 -3.77 -19.82
N PHE A 366 -18.76 -3.89 -19.60
CA PHE A 366 -17.96 -2.95 -18.83
C PHE A 366 -17.15 -1.99 -19.70
N SER A 367 -16.77 -0.84 -19.14
CA SER A 367 -15.70 0.02 -19.65
C SER A 367 -14.40 -0.30 -18.94
N SER A 368 -13.37 -0.71 -19.70
CA SER A 368 -12.01 -0.91 -19.20
C SER A 368 -11.45 0.34 -18.50
N GLU A 369 -11.59 1.52 -19.12
CA GLU A 369 -11.16 2.81 -18.54
C GLU A 369 -11.83 3.11 -17.19
N ARG A 370 -13.15 2.87 -17.07
CA ARG A 370 -13.86 3.11 -15.80
C ARG A 370 -13.49 2.08 -14.73
N LEU A 371 -13.20 0.84 -15.11
CA LEU A 371 -12.72 -0.18 -14.16
C LEU A 371 -11.37 0.21 -13.54
N MET A 372 -10.49 0.92 -14.26
CA MET A 372 -9.22 1.42 -13.71
C MET A 372 -9.39 2.40 -12.54
N VAL A 373 -10.58 2.98 -12.38
CA VAL A 373 -10.90 3.81 -11.20
C VAL A 373 -10.89 2.97 -9.92
N VAL A 374 -11.30 1.70 -9.98
CA VAL A 374 -11.23 0.78 -8.84
C VAL A 374 -9.80 0.62 -8.36
N ASP A 375 -8.88 0.35 -9.28
CA ASP A 375 -7.45 0.20 -8.97
C ASP A 375 -6.88 1.47 -8.33
N SER A 376 -7.26 2.63 -8.87
CA SER A 376 -6.84 3.94 -8.36
C SER A 376 -7.34 4.19 -6.93
N LEU A 377 -8.57 3.79 -6.61
CA LEU A 377 -9.13 3.89 -5.26
C LEU A 377 -8.41 2.99 -4.25
N ILE A 378 -8.03 1.79 -4.67
CA ILE A 378 -7.27 0.86 -3.82
C ILE A 378 -5.86 1.40 -3.57
N LEU A 379 -5.17 1.88 -4.60
CA LEU A 379 -3.85 2.52 -4.48
C LEU A 379 -3.89 3.75 -3.58
N ALA A 380 -4.93 4.58 -3.68
CA ALA A 380 -5.15 5.70 -2.77
C ALA A 380 -5.35 5.23 -1.32
N GLY A 381 -6.06 4.11 -1.12
CA GLY A 381 -6.21 3.49 0.19
C GLY A 381 -4.91 3.02 0.81
N ILE A 382 -4.04 2.39 0.03
CA ILE A 382 -2.69 1.97 0.47
C ILE A 382 -1.84 3.20 0.81
N ALA A 383 -1.87 4.23 -0.04
CA ALA A 383 -1.13 5.48 0.18
C ALA A 383 -1.60 6.22 1.45
N ASP A 384 -2.88 6.08 1.82
CA ASP A 384 -3.45 6.62 3.07
C ASP A 384 -3.31 5.64 4.26
N SER A 385 -2.56 4.55 4.09
CA SER A 385 -2.34 3.53 5.13
C SER A 385 -3.64 2.93 5.69
N ALA A 386 -4.69 2.82 4.85
CA ALA A 386 -5.93 2.16 5.22
C ALA A 386 -5.76 0.63 5.36
N PHE A 387 -4.76 0.07 4.69
CA PHE A 387 -4.32 -1.33 4.72
C PHE A 387 -2.95 -1.41 4.01
N SER A 388 -2.12 -2.40 4.35
CA SER A 388 -0.82 -2.55 3.67
C SER A 388 -0.95 -3.17 2.29
N GLY A 389 -1.98 -4.01 2.09
CA GLY A 389 -2.21 -4.67 0.83
C GLY A 389 -3.66 -5.04 0.61
N ALA A 390 -4.01 -5.26 -0.66
CA ALA A 390 -5.36 -5.61 -1.07
C ALA A 390 -5.35 -6.49 -2.33
N ALA A 391 -6.36 -7.36 -2.43
CA ALA A 391 -6.69 -8.10 -3.64
C ALA A 391 -8.15 -7.85 -4.00
N VAL A 392 -8.43 -7.63 -5.28
CA VAL A 392 -9.76 -7.34 -5.80
C VAL A 392 -10.11 -8.27 -6.94
N ALA A 393 -11.37 -8.73 -6.95
CA ALA A 393 -11.95 -9.46 -8.06
C ALA A 393 -13.32 -8.88 -8.40
N ILE A 394 -13.52 -8.56 -9.67
CA ILE A 394 -14.82 -8.13 -10.21
C ILE A 394 -15.17 -9.07 -11.35
N GLY A 395 -16.40 -9.55 -11.37
CA GLY A 395 -16.90 -10.31 -12.49
C GLY A 395 -18.36 -10.06 -12.76
N ARG A 396 -18.75 -10.34 -13.99
CA ARG A 396 -20.09 -10.16 -14.50
C ARG A 396 -20.42 -11.20 -15.55
N HIS A 397 -21.67 -11.66 -15.62
CA HIS A 397 -22.10 -12.68 -16.58
C HIS A 397 -21.30 -13.97 -16.48
N GLY A 398 -21.03 -14.38 -15.23
CA GLY A 398 -20.23 -15.56 -14.91
C GLY A 398 -18.75 -15.48 -15.30
N ARG A 399 -18.26 -14.30 -15.75
CA ARG A 399 -16.86 -14.08 -16.14
C ARG A 399 -16.16 -13.07 -15.25
N LEU A 400 -14.96 -13.39 -14.82
CA LEU A 400 -14.02 -12.52 -14.13
C LEU A 400 -13.46 -11.50 -15.14
N VAL A 401 -13.56 -10.22 -14.83
CA VAL A 401 -13.08 -9.11 -15.69
C VAL A 401 -11.96 -8.29 -15.08
N SER A 402 -11.84 -8.32 -13.75
CA SER A 402 -10.74 -7.68 -13.04
C SER A 402 -10.27 -8.64 -11.95
N LEU A 403 -8.96 -8.84 -11.90
CA LEU A 403 -8.29 -9.66 -10.90
C LEU A 403 -6.93 -9.03 -10.60
N ASN A 404 -6.94 -8.07 -9.67
CA ASN A 404 -5.77 -7.26 -9.38
C ASN A 404 -5.37 -7.40 -7.91
N ALA A 405 -4.09 -7.18 -7.63
CA ALA A 405 -3.56 -7.16 -6.28
C ALA A 405 -2.55 -6.02 -6.13
N PHE A 406 -2.50 -5.44 -4.94
CA PHE A 406 -1.80 -4.20 -4.66
C PHE A 406 -1.17 -4.23 -3.27
N GLY A 407 -0.04 -3.53 -3.13
CA GLY A 407 0.63 -3.35 -1.85
C GLY A 407 1.32 -4.61 -1.35
N GLU A 408 1.48 -4.69 -0.03
CA GLU A 408 2.30 -5.71 0.63
C GLU A 408 1.48 -6.52 1.64
N LEU A 409 1.82 -7.81 1.80
CA LEU A 409 1.25 -8.69 2.81
C LEU A 409 1.48 -8.18 4.24
N GLN A 410 2.54 -7.42 4.45
CA GLN A 410 2.86 -6.75 5.71
C GLN A 410 3.66 -5.48 5.39
N TYR A 411 3.29 -4.34 6.00
CA TYR A 411 4.04 -3.08 5.85
C TYR A 411 5.55 -3.25 6.02
N GLY A 412 6.30 -2.76 5.03
CA GLY A 412 7.75 -2.65 5.09
C GLY A 412 8.46 -3.99 4.90
N THR A 413 7.76 -5.00 4.37
CA THR A 413 8.36 -6.30 4.04
C THR A 413 8.62 -6.49 2.55
N GLY A 414 8.07 -5.61 1.70
CA GLY A 414 8.14 -5.71 0.25
C GLY A 414 7.52 -6.97 -0.35
N ARG A 415 6.88 -7.83 0.46
CA ARG A 415 6.21 -9.05 0.01
C ARG A 415 4.92 -8.66 -0.68
N PRO A 416 4.83 -8.75 -2.02
CA PRO A 416 3.67 -8.23 -2.72
C PRO A 416 2.44 -9.08 -2.42
N VAL A 417 1.29 -8.43 -2.35
CA VAL A 417 0.02 -9.15 -2.49
C VAL A 417 -0.12 -9.61 -3.94
N THR A 418 -0.53 -10.85 -4.13
CA THR A 418 -0.93 -11.42 -5.42
C THR A 418 -2.41 -11.80 -5.37
N PRO A 419 -3.07 -12.06 -6.52
CA PRO A 419 -4.44 -12.58 -6.51
C PRO A 419 -4.61 -13.92 -5.77
N THR A 420 -3.51 -14.63 -5.54
CA THR A 420 -3.47 -15.90 -4.82
C THR A 420 -2.96 -15.72 -3.38
N SER A 421 -2.78 -14.50 -2.91
CA SER A 421 -2.55 -14.23 -1.49
C SER A 421 -3.78 -14.58 -0.66
N ILE A 422 -3.53 -15.11 0.53
CA ILE A 422 -4.54 -15.61 1.46
C ILE A 422 -4.82 -14.53 2.50
N PHE A 423 -6.08 -14.25 2.76
CA PHE A 423 -6.52 -13.25 3.74
C PHE A 423 -7.38 -13.90 4.81
N ASP A 424 -7.25 -13.43 6.05
CA ASP A 424 -8.24 -13.69 7.10
C ASP A 424 -9.56 -12.98 6.72
N LEU A 425 -10.62 -13.77 6.54
CA LEU A 425 -11.90 -13.27 6.09
C LEU A 425 -12.74 -12.60 7.18
N ALA A 426 -12.36 -12.77 8.46
CA ALA A 426 -13.14 -12.35 9.61
C ALA A 426 -14.62 -12.74 9.44
N SER A 427 -15.57 -11.81 9.62
CA SER A 427 -17.01 -12.10 9.52
C SER A 427 -17.51 -12.52 8.13
N VAL A 428 -16.74 -12.41 7.05
CA VAL A 428 -17.12 -13.06 5.77
C VAL A 428 -17.18 -14.60 5.93
N SER A 429 -16.49 -15.17 6.92
CA SER A 429 -16.60 -16.59 7.31
C SER A 429 -18.04 -17.03 7.57
N LYS A 430 -18.87 -16.15 8.15
CA LYS A 430 -20.28 -16.43 8.48
C LYS A 430 -21.07 -16.83 7.25
N VAL A 431 -20.92 -16.05 6.18
CA VAL A 431 -21.76 -16.19 4.98
C VAL A 431 -21.19 -17.20 4.00
N VAL A 432 -19.85 -17.20 3.83
CA VAL A 432 -19.18 -18.13 2.92
C VAL A 432 -19.17 -19.55 3.49
N GLY A 433 -18.92 -19.72 4.79
CA GLY A 433 -18.90 -21.02 5.45
C GLY A 433 -20.26 -21.39 6.05
N THR A 434 -20.55 -20.89 7.25
CA THR A 434 -21.65 -21.38 8.11
C THR A 434 -23.04 -21.21 7.51
N THR A 435 -23.32 -20.06 6.90
CA THR A 435 -24.62 -19.80 6.25
C THR A 435 -24.80 -20.71 5.04
N THR A 436 -23.76 -20.90 4.23
CA THR A 436 -23.82 -21.80 3.07
C THR A 436 -24.00 -23.26 3.51
N ALA A 437 -23.33 -23.70 4.58
CA ALA A 437 -23.59 -25.03 5.18
C ALA A 437 -25.05 -25.19 5.65
N ALA A 438 -25.63 -24.16 6.28
CA ALA A 438 -27.04 -24.17 6.66
C ALA A 438 -27.96 -24.26 5.42
N MET A 439 -27.67 -23.52 4.34
CA MET A 439 -28.41 -23.59 3.08
C MET A 439 -28.37 -25.01 2.48
N MET A 440 -27.22 -25.67 2.52
CA MET A 440 -27.06 -27.05 2.04
C MET A 440 -27.91 -28.03 2.86
N LEU A 441 -27.84 -27.97 4.20
CA LEU A 441 -28.62 -28.85 5.07
C LEU A 441 -30.13 -28.59 4.99
N ILE A 442 -30.57 -27.36 4.73
CA ILE A 442 -31.98 -27.06 4.46
C ILE A 442 -32.42 -27.67 3.13
N GLY A 443 -31.59 -27.55 2.08
CA GLY A 443 -31.85 -28.17 0.78
C GLY A 443 -31.91 -29.70 0.86
N ASP A 444 -31.09 -30.31 1.72
CA ASP A 444 -31.09 -31.75 2.00
C ASP A 444 -32.30 -32.18 2.87
N GLY A 445 -32.94 -31.24 3.56
CA GLY A 445 -34.06 -31.48 4.47
C GLY A 445 -33.67 -31.80 5.92
N ASP A 446 -32.38 -31.70 6.26
CA ASP A 446 -31.83 -32.03 7.58
C ASP A 446 -31.90 -30.86 8.58
N LEU A 447 -31.94 -29.61 8.09
CA LEU A 447 -32.08 -28.41 8.90
C LEU A 447 -33.38 -27.67 8.54
N ASN A 448 -34.09 -27.14 9.54
CA ASN A 448 -35.33 -26.39 9.34
C ASN A 448 -35.26 -25.02 10.02
N LEU A 449 -35.62 -23.96 9.28
CA LEU A 449 -35.56 -22.58 9.74
C LEU A 449 -36.46 -22.30 10.95
N ASP A 450 -37.63 -22.92 11.01
CA ASP A 450 -38.66 -22.62 12.01
C ASP A 450 -38.66 -23.61 13.19
N VAL A 451 -37.65 -24.49 13.25
CA VAL A 451 -37.39 -25.38 14.39
C VAL A 451 -36.55 -24.66 15.44
N ASN A 452 -36.85 -24.93 16.71
CA ASN A 452 -36.14 -24.35 17.83
C ASN A 452 -34.72 -24.90 17.94
N VAL A 453 -33.77 -24.05 18.30
CA VAL A 453 -32.35 -24.41 18.50
C VAL A 453 -32.19 -25.57 19.48
N VAL A 454 -33.01 -25.61 20.53
CA VAL A 454 -32.96 -26.64 21.58
C VAL A 454 -33.31 -28.04 21.09
N GLU A 455 -34.01 -28.17 19.96
CA GLU A 455 -34.30 -29.48 19.36
C GLU A 455 -33.02 -30.11 18.76
N TYR A 456 -32.10 -29.28 18.28
CA TYR A 456 -30.79 -29.72 17.79
C TYR A 456 -29.74 -29.77 18.91
N LEU A 457 -29.79 -28.83 19.85
CA LEU A 457 -28.84 -28.67 20.95
C LEU A 457 -29.58 -28.60 22.30
N PRO A 458 -29.99 -29.75 22.90
CA PRO A 458 -30.82 -29.77 24.11
C PRO A 458 -30.20 -29.05 25.33
N TRP A 459 -28.89 -28.90 25.37
CA TRP A 459 -28.14 -28.24 26.44
C TRP A 459 -28.14 -26.69 26.36
N TRP A 460 -28.55 -26.12 25.23
CA TRP A 460 -28.29 -24.71 24.89
C TRP A 460 -29.09 -23.68 25.70
N ALA A 461 -30.23 -24.06 26.29
CA ALA A 461 -31.13 -23.13 27.00
C ALA A 461 -30.84 -22.98 28.52
N SER A 462 -29.70 -23.45 29.01
CA SER A 462 -29.42 -23.58 30.46
C SER A 462 -29.46 -22.26 31.25
N GLY A 463 -29.09 -21.12 30.66
CA GLY A 463 -29.03 -19.82 31.37
C GLY A 463 -30.29 -18.95 31.31
N ASP A 464 -31.25 -19.27 30.43
CA ASP A 464 -32.46 -18.45 30.24
C ASP A 464 -33.55 -19.26 29.52
N GLU A 465 -34.69 -19.49 30.19
CA GLU A 465 -35.78 -20.30 29.63
C GLU A 465 -36.34 -19.75 28.31
N ARG A 466 -36.19 -18.46 28.03
CA ARG A 466 -36.66 -17.85 26.77
C ARG A 466 -35.92 -18.40 25.55
N LYS A 467 -34.72 -18.95 25.74
CA LYS A 467 -33.95 -19.62 24.68
C LYS A 467 -34.67 -20.82 24.06
N ASN A 468 -35.60 -21.45 24.79
CA ASN A 468 -36.42 -22.53 24.25
C ASN A 468 -37.31 -22.12 23.06
N LYS A 469 -37.49 -20.81 22.83
CA LYS A 469 -38.27 -20.25 21.73
C LYS A 469 -37.44 -19.76 20.55
N VAL A 470 -36.10 -19.79 20.66
CA VAL A 470 -35.22 -19.29 19.61
C VAL A 470 -35.17 -20.31 18.48
N THR A 471 -35.48 -19.86 17.27
CA THR A 471 -35.45 -20.68 16.05
C THR A 471 -34.12 -20.55 15.30
N VAL A 472 -33.86 -21.46 14.37
CA VAL A 472 -32.72 -21.35 13.43
C VAL A 472 -32.82 -20.05 12.61
N ARG A 473 -34.03 -19.64 12.24
CA ARG A 473 -34.31 -18.36 11.57
C ARG A 473 -33.87 -17.17 12.42
N ASP A 474 -34.08 -17.21 13.73
CA ASP A 474 -33.62 -16.15 14.64
C ASP A 474 -32.09 -16.06 14.70
N LEU A 475 -31.38 -17.19 14.62
CA LEU A 475 -29.91 -17.20 14.53
C LEU A 475 -29.44 -16.46 13.26
N LEU A 476 -29.99 -16.84 12.11
CA LEU A 476 -29.63 -16.31 10.79
C LEU A 476 -30.01 -14.84 10.58
N THR A 477 -31.09 -14.37 11.22
CA THR A 477 -31.55 -12.96 11.15
C THR A 477 -30.99 -12.09 12.28
N HIS A 478 -30.16 -12.67 13.15
CA HIS A 478 -29.64 -12.02 14.36
C HIS A 478 -30.75 -11.46 15.27
N ARG A 479 -31.82 -12.23 15.47
CA ARG A 479 -33.00 -11.87 16.30
C ARG A 479 -33.16 -12.73 17.55
N THR A 480 -32.11 -13.42 17.95
CA THR A 480 -32.11 -14.32 19.12
C THR A 480 -32.32 -13.59 20.45
N GLY A 481 -31.95 -12.30 20.52
CA GLY A 481 -31.82 -11.57 21.78
C GLY A 481 -30.47 -11.76 22.48
N LEU A 482 -29.56 -12.57 21.94
CA LEU A 482 -28.19 -12.69 22.44
C LEU A 482 -27.43 -11.37 22.29
N ILE A 483 -26.50 -11.12 23.19
CA ILE A 483 -25.61 -9.97 23.09
C ILE A 483 -24.70 -10.09 21.85
N PRO A 484 -24.32 -8.96 21.20
CA PRO A 484 -23.43 -8.98 20.06
C PRO A 484 -22.10 -9.71 20.26
N PHE A 485 -21.40 -9.43 21.36
CA PHE A 485 -20.02 -9.85 21.58
C PHE A 485 -19.67 -9.90 23.08
N ARG A 486 -18.75 -10.80 23.45
CA ARG A 486 -18.12 -10.94 24.78
C ARG A 486 -16.62 -11.14 24.61
N THR A 487 -15.82 -10.64 25.55
CA THR A 487 -14.35 -10.84 25.58
C THR A 487 -13.97 -12.15 26.27
N TRP A 488 -14.65 -13.25 25.92
CA TRP A 488 -14.48 -14.54 26.61
C TRP A 488 -13.11 -15.16 26.40
N TYR A 489 -12.38 -14.77 25.37
CA TYR A 489 -10.97 -15.15 25.16
C TYR A 489 -10.05 -14.79 26.34
N LEU A 490 -10.46 -13.89 27.24
CA LEU A 490 -9.74 -13.58 28.48
C LEU A 490 -10.06 -14.52 29.65
N GLU A 491 -11.15 -15.27 29.56
CA GLU A 491 -11.71 -16.08 30.66
C GLU A 491 -11.73 -17.59 30.33
N PHE A 492 -11.97 -17.93 29.06
CA PHE A 492 -12.24 -19.30 28.61
C PHE A 492 -11.35 -19.66 27.42
N ALA A 493 -11.02 -20.95 27.34
CA ALA A 493 -10.35 -21.57 26.20
C ALA A 493 -10.93 -22.96 25.95
N GLY A 494 -10.98 -23.36 24.68
CA GLY A 494 -11.54 -24.63 24.23
C GLY A 494 -13.03 -24.59 23.94
N MET A 495 -13.46 -25.45 23.02
CA MET A 495 -14.82 -25.48 22.48
C MET A 495 -15.91 -25.69 23.54
N ASP A 496 -15.70 -26.61 24.48
CA ASP A 496 -16.71 -26.95 25.50
C ASP A 496 -17.01 -25.78 26.43
N ALA A 497 -15.98 -25.03 26.85
CA ALA A 497 -16.15 -23.85 27.69
C ALA A 497 -16.97 -22.75 26.99
N TYR A 498 -16.80 -22.60 25.68
CA TYR A 498 -17.61 -21.67 24.88
C TYR A 498 -19.06 -22.13 24.71
N LYS A 499 -19.28 -23.44 24.52
CA LYS A 499 -20.64 -24.02 24.49
C LYS A 499 -21.35 -23.77 25.81
N ASP A 500 -20.68 -24.01 26.93
CA ASP A 500 -21.21 -23.72 28.27
C ASP A 500 -21.47 -22.22 28.49
N ALA A 501 -20.54 -21.36 28.08
CA ALA A 501 -20.69 -19.91 28.20
C ALA A 501 -21.88 -19.39 27.39
N VAL A 502 -22.03 -19.82 26.12
CA VAL A 502 -23.17 -19.45 25.29
C VAL A 502 -24.47 -20.01 25.85
N ALA A 503 -24.48 -21.24 26.38
CA ALA A 503 -25.68 -21.81 27.00
C ALA A 503 -26.15 -20.98 28.21
N ASN A 504 -25.20 -20.48 29.01
CA ASN A 504 -25.47 -19.71 30.23
C ASN A 504 -25.69 -18.19 29.99
N GLU A 505 -25.34 -17.65 28.83
CA GLU A 505 -25.52 -16.22 28.53
C GLU A 505 -27.02 -15.83 28.42
N PRO A 506 -27.54 -14.91 29.24
CA PRO A 506 -28.96 -14.54 29.21
C PRO A 506 -29.33 -13.68 27.98
N LEU A 507 -30.59 -13.74 27.57
CA LEU A 507 -31.09 -12.91 26.45
C LEU A 507 -31.32 -11.46 26.90
N GLN A 508 -30.86 -10.50 26.10
CA GLN A 508 -31.05 -9.06 26.29
C GLN A 508 -32.43 -8.56 25.83
N SER A 509 -33.19 -9.39 25.10
CA SER A 509 -34.56 -9.12 24.65
C SER A 509 -35.26 -10.43 24.31
N GLU A 510 -36.58 -10.40 24.17
CA GLU A 510 -37.33 -11.56 23.64
C GLU A 510 -36.84 -11.93 22.23
N PRO A 511 -36.78 -13.23 21.88
CA PRO A 511 -36.53 -13.68 20.52
C PRO A 511 -37.51 -13.04 19.52
N GLY A 512 -37.01 -12.66 18.34
CA GLY A 512 -37.78 -11.98 17.30
C GLY A 512 -38.01 -10.48 17.53
N ALA A 513 -37.79 -9.94 18.74
CA ALA A 513 -38.19 -8.58 19.08
C ALA A 513 -37.34 -7.48 18.39
N ARG A 514 -36.05 -7.75 18.15
CA ARG A 514 -35.13 -6.80 17.49
C ARG A 514 -33.97 -7.53 16.82
N THR A 515 -33.42 -6.94 15.76
CA THR A 515 -32.17 -7.40 15.15
C THR A 515 -30.96 -6.79 15.89
N ALA A 516 -30.05 -7.63 16.36
CA ALA A 516 -28.78 -7.25 16.96
C ALA A 516 -27.68 -8.21 16.48
N TYR A 517 -26.79 -7.72 15.60
CA TYR A 517 -25.72 -8.52 15.00
C TYR A 517 -24.85 -9.18 16.08
N SER A 518 -24.92 -10.51 16.17
CA SER A 518 -24.35 -11.29 17.28
C SER A 518 -23.55 -12.48 16.78
N ASP A 519 -22.31 -12.59 17.25
CA ASP A 519 -21.40 -13.68 16.95
C ASP A 519 -21.85 -14.99 17.60
N LEU A 520 -22.41 -14.90 18.81
CA LEU A 520 -22.86 -16.06 19.60
C LEU A 520 -23.97 -16.85 18.88
N GLY A 521 -24.83 -16.15 18.13
CA GLY A 521 -25.86 -16.80 17.31
C GLY A 521 -25.26 -17.63 16.17
N ILE A 522 -24.20 -17.15 15.54
CA ILE A 522 -23.56 -17.88 14.43
C ILE A 522 -22.62 -18.99 14.94
N MET A 523 -21.98 -18.80 16.09
CA MET A 523 -21.30 -19.90 16.80
C MET A 523 -22.28 -21.04 17.07
N THR A 524 -23.49 -20.71 17.56
CA THR A 524 -24.55 -21.69 17.80
C THR A 524 -24.96 -22.42 16.52
N LEU A 525 -25.12 -21.70 15.41
CA LEU A 525 -25.48 -22.30 14.13
C LEU A 525 -24.42 -23.30 13.64
N ALA A 526 -23.12 -23.00 13.83
CA ALA A 526 -22.06 -23.95 13.54
C ALA A 526 -22.18 -25.25 14.35
N TRP A 527 -22.51 -25.16 15.65
CA TRP A 527 -22.70 -26.36 16.48
C TRP A 527 -23.93 -27.17 16.09
N ILE A 528 -24.99 -26.53 15.58
CA ILE A 528 -26.13 -27.25 14.98
C ILE A 528 -25.67 -28.03 13.75
N ILE A 529 -24.86 -27.42 12.87
CA ILE A 529 -24.30 -28.09 11.69
C ILE A 529 -23.44 -29.28 12.09
N GLU A 530 -22.60 -29.14 13.12
CA GLU A 530 -21.78 -30.24 13.66
C GLU A 530 -22.66 -31.37 14.24
N ALA A 531 -23.72 -31.01 14.97
CA ALA A 531 -24.64 -31.99 15.56
C ALA A 531 -25.42 -32.78 14.51
N ILE A 532 -25.85 -32.12 13.43
CA ILE A 532 -26.56 -32.76 12.31
C ILE A 532 -25.62 -33.64 11.48
N SER A 533 -24.45 -33.10 11.11
CA SER A 533 -23.51 -33.78 10.22
C SER A 533 -22.67 -34.86 10.90
N GLY A 534 -22.50 -34.78 12.22
CA GLY A 534 -21.57 -35.61 12.98
C GLY A 534 -20.10 -35.31 12.68
N GLN A 535 -19.79 -34.19 12.01
CA GLN A 535 -18.45 -33.77 11.61
C GLN A 535 -18.12 -32.39 12.19
N PRO A 536 -16.84 -32.11 12.51
CA PRO A 536 -16.39 -30.74 12.75
C PRO A 536 -16.71 -29.82 11.57
N LEU A 537 -16.99 -28.54 11.85
CA LEU A 537 -17.41 -27.58 10.83
C LEU A 537 -16.42 -27.48 9.65
N ASP A 538 -15.11 -27.47 9.92
CA ASP A 538 -14.07 -27.36 8.90
C ASP A 538 -14.01 -28.60 7.99
N GLU A 539 -14.16 -29.81 8.55
CA GLU A 539 -14.23 -31.06 7.78
C GLU A 539 -15.50 -31.15 6.92
N PHE A 540 -16.65 -30.72 7.47
CA PHE A 540 -17.91 -30.66 6.72
C PHE A 540 -17.78 -29.73 5.51
N LEU A 541 -17.28 -28.51 5.74
CA LEU A 541 -17.12 -27.52 4.68
C LEU A 541 -16.06 -27.93 3.65
N GLU A 542 -14.94 -28.52 4.06
CA GLU A 542 -13.91 -29.02 3.13
C GLU A 542 -14.46 -30.09 2.20
N SER A 543 -15.16 -31.08 2.75
CA SER A 543 -15.68 -32.22 1.98
C SER A 543 -16.90 -31.86 1.12
N ARG A 544 -17.84 -31.07 1.64
CA ARG A 544 -19.12 -30.79 0.99
C ARG A 544 -19.13 -29.51 0.15
N LEU A 545 -18.27 -28.53 0.46
CA LEU A 545 -18.29 -27.21 -0.16
C LEU A 545 -16.99 -26.88 -0.91
N TRP A 546 -15.84 -26.83 -0.23
CA TRP A 546 -14.59 -26.38 -0.83
C TRP A 546 -14.09 -27.33 -1.93
N ASN A 547 -13.96 -28.62 -1.64
CA ASN A 547 -13.44 -29.60 -2.59
C ASN A 547 -14.33 -29.75 -3.84
N PRO A 548 -15.67 -29.87 -3.73
CA PRO A 548 -16.54 -29.94 -4.91
C PRO A 548 -16.49 -28.68 -5.79
N MET A 549 -16.24 -27.52 -5.20
CA MET A 549 -16.06 -26.27 -5.94
C MET A 549 -14.60 -26.04 -6.39
N GLY A 550 -13.64 -26.84 -5.97
CA GLY A 550 -12.22 -26.64 -6.27
C GLY A 550 -11.60 -25.42 -5.59
N MET A 551 -12.18 -24.95 -4.48
CA MET A 551 -11.67 -23.85 -3.66
C MET A 551 -10.63 -24.37 -2.65
N LEU A 552 -9.50 -24.88 -3.15
CA LEU A 552 -8.52 -25.60 -2.33
C LEU A 552 -7.68 -24.69 -1.41
N GLU A 553 -7.75 -23.36 -1.59
CA GLU A 553 -7.02 -22.40 -0.76
C GLU A 553 -7.89 -21.82 0.35
N THR A 554 -9.20 -22.10 0.32
CA THR A 554 -10.16 -21.73 1.36
C THR A 554 -10.15 -22.75 2.48
N ARG A 555 -9.82 -22.31 3.70
CA ARG A 555 -9.69 -23.22 4.86
C ARG A 555 -9.70 -22.48 6.19
N TYR A 556 -10.06 -23.19 7.24
CA TYR A 556 -9.70 -22.81 8.61
C TYR A 556 -8.26 -23.26 8.90
N ARG A 557 -7.60 -22.62 9.86
CA ARG A 557 -6.27 -23.00 10.37
C ARG A 557 -5.27 -23.28 9.23
N PRO A 558 -4.94 -22.27 8.40
CA PRO A 558 -4.01 -22.47 7.30
C PRO A 558 -2.67 -23.01 7.85
N ASP A 559 -2.05 -23.91 7.08
CA ASP A 559 -0.77 -24.50 7.46
C ASP A 559 0.27 -23.37 7.65
N PRO A 560 1.10 -23.39 8.72
CA PRO A 560 2.12 -22.37 8.96
C PRO A 560 3.07 -22.15 7.76
N THR A 561 3.28 -23.15 6.91
CA THR A 561 4.05 -23.05 5.66
C THR A 561 3.45 -22.09 4.64
N LEU A 562 2.14 -21.80 4.73
CA LEU A 562 1.44 -20.84 3.87
C LEU A 562 1.62 -19.39 4.31
N ARG A 563 2.19 -19.13 5.50
CA ARG A 563 2.40 -17.77 6.03
C ARG A 563 3.06 -16.79 5.04
N PRO A 564 4.03 -17.17 4.18
CA PRO A 564 4.58 -16.27 3.17
C PRO A 564 3.58 -15.76 2.13
N ARG A 565 2.40 -16.40 2.02
CA ARG A 565 1.29 -16.01 1.13
C ARG A 565 0.13 -15.38 1.90
N ILE A 566 0.16 -15.35 3.23
CA ILE A 566 -0.92 -14.83 4.07
C ILE A 566 -0.66 -13.36 4.40
N ALA A 567 -1.68 -12.52 4.29
CA ALA A 567 -1.59 -11.13 4.73
C ALA A 567 -1.56 -11.06 6.26
N ALA A 568 -0.60 -10.33 6.83
CA ALA A 568 -0.52 -10.09 8.28
C ALA A 568 -1.74 -9.29 8.76
N THR A 569 -2.22 -9.57 9.97
CA THR A 569 -3.40 -8.90 10.52
C THR A 569 -3.05 -7.85 11.55
N GLU A 570 -2.75 -8.15 12.80
CA GLU A 570 -2.59 -7.10 13.83
C GLU A 570 -1.41 -7.37 14.76
N ILE A 571 -0.74 -6.31 15.23
CA ILE A 571 0.10 -6.38 16.41
C ILE A 571 -0.82 -6.36 17.63
N ASP A 572 -1.22 -7.54 18.09
CA ASP A 572 -2.13 -7.69 19.22
C ASP A 572 -1.38 -7.41 20.52
N THR A 573 -1.79 -6.36 21.24
CA THR A 573 -1.20 -5.95 22.53
C THR A 573 -2.11 -6.25 23.72
N VAL A 574 -3.20 -7.00 23.52
CA VAL A 574 -4.23 -7.23 24.54
C VAL A 574 -4.29 -8.70 24.93
N TYR A 575 -4.37 -9.60 23.94
CA TYR A 575 -4.54 -11.03 24.18
C TYR A 575 -3.24 -11.79 23.94
N ARG A 576 -2.79 -11.86 22.68
CA ARG A 576 -1.67 -12.72 22.28
C ARG A 576 -0.29 -12.05 22.49
N ASN A 577 -0.25 -10.72 22.61
CA ASN A 577 0.98 -9.94 22.77
C ASN A 577 2.01 -10.20 21.65
N GLU A 578 1.54 -10.44 20.43
CA GLU A 578 2.35 -10.77 19.26
C GLU A 578 1.72 -10.26 17.96
N MET A 579 2.47 -10.36 16.85
CA MET A 579 1.91 -10.15 15.51
C MET A 579 1.04 -11.35 15.11
N VAL A 580 -0.26 -11.13 15.04
CA VAL A 580 -1.22 -12.08 14.49
C VAL A 580 -0.99 -12.22 12.99
N TRP A 581 -0.56 -13.42 12.57
CA TRP A 581 -0.22 -13.69 11.17
C TRP A 581 -0.27 -15.19 10.86
N GLY A 582 -1.23 -15.59 10.02
CA GLY A 582 -1.48 -17.00 9.70
C GLY A 582 -2.36 -17.72 10.71
N THR A 583 -2.84 -17.01 11.74
CA THR A 583 -3.83 -17.44 12.71
C THR A 583 -5.01 -16.47 12.70
N VAL A 584 -6.19 -16.95 13.09
CA VAL A 584 -7.41 -16.14 13.07
C VAL A 584 -7.26 -14.90 13.94
N HIS A 585 -7.68 -13.76 13.40
CA HIS A 585 -7.65 -12.45 14.06
C HIS A 585 -8.59 -12.41 15.27
N ASP A 586 -9.83 -12.84 15.08
CA ASP A 586 -10.86 -12.90 16.13
C ASP A 586 -10.40 -13.74 17.32
N GLU A 587 -10.36 -13.11 18.49
CA GLU A 587 -9.78 -13.68 19.70
C GLU A 587 -10.62 -14.83 20.26
N ASN A 588 -11.95 -14.75 20.14
CA ASN A 588 -12.83 -15.83 20.58
C ASN A 588 -12.68 -17.06 19.67
N ALA A 589 -12.58 -16.86 18.36
CA ALA A 589 -12.36 -17.95 17.41
C ALA A 589 -11.02 -18.66 17.66
N ASP A 590 -9.97 -17.90 17.95
CA ASP A 590 -8.66 -18.45 18.31
C ASP A 590 -8.71 -19.22 19.63
N ALA A 591 -9.32 -18.66 20.66
CA ALA A 591 -9.49 -19.32 21.96
C ALA A 591 -10.35 -20.60 21.89
N MET A 592 -11.23 -20.73 20.88
CA MET A 592 -11.97 -21.97 20.59
C MET A 592 -11.16 -23.01 19.79
N GLY A 593 -9.92 -22.69 19.39
CA GLY A 593 -9.06 -23.57 18.60
C GLY A 593 -9.00 -23.25 17.11
N GLY A 594 -9.46 -22.07 16.68
CA GLY A 594 -9.31 -21.55 15.32
C GLY A 594 -10.41 -21.93 14.32
N VAL A 595 -11.39 -22.75 14.72
CA VAL A 595 -12.55 -23.13 13.90
C VAL A 595 -13.82 -22.62 14.59
N ALA A 596 -14.46 -21.62 14.00
CA ALA A 596 -15.68 -21.04 14.53
C ALA A 596 -16.64 -20.64 13.42
N GLY A 597 -17.94 -20.66 13.72
CA GLY A 597 -18.94 -20.25 12.72
C GLY A 597 -18.86 -18.77 12.37
N HIS A 598 -18.47 -17.93 13.32
CA HIS A 598 -18.50 -16.49 13.18
C HIS A 598 -17.24 -15.89 12.54
N ALA A 599 -16.10 -16.59 12.59
CA ALA A 599 -14.78 -16.17 12.10
C ALA A 599 -13.81 -17.36 11.95
N GLY A 600 -12.63 -17.14 11.36
CA GLY A 600 -11.57 -18.16 11.27
C GLY A 600 -11.31 -18.73 9.88
N LEU A 601 -12.13 -18.36 8.90
CA LEU A 601 -11.91 -18.77 7.51
C LEU A 601 -10.85 -17.88 6.85
N PHE A 602 -9.92 -18.53 6.16
CA PHE A 602 -8.94 -17.89 5.28
C PHE A 602 -9.27 -18.25 3.83
N SER A 603 -9.07 -17.32 2.89
CA SER A 603 -9.30 -17.58 1.47
C SER A 603 -8.52 -16.61 0.58
N THR A 604 -8.56 -16.85 -0.73
CA THR A 604 -8.02 -15.97 -1.77
C THR A 604 -9.15 -15.31 -2.54
N VAL A 605 -8.85 -14.22 -3.24
CA VAL A 605 -9.86 -13.54 -4.07
C VAL A 605 -10.30 -14.42 -5.25
N VAL A 606 -9.44 -15.34 -5.69
CA VAL A 606 -9.71 -16.34 -6.73
C VAL A 606 -10.76 -17.35 -6.27
N ASP A 607 -10.56 -17.97 -5.10
CA ASP A 607 -11.51 -18.95 -4.56
C ASP A 607 -12.88 -18.31 -4.30
N LEU A 608 -12.90 -17.10 -3.74
CA LEU A 608 -14.14 -16.37 -3.52
C LEU A 608 -14.85 -15.98 -4.83
N SER A 609 -14.13 -15.85 -5.95
CA SER A 609 -14.75 -15.64 -7.26
C SER A 609 -15.49 -16.89 -7.77
N VAL A 610 -15.00 -18.09 -7.44
CA VAL A 610 -15.72 -19.35 -7.70
C VAL A 610 -17.01 -19.40 -6.87
N PHE A 611 -16.91 -19.05 -5.59
CA PHE A 611 -18.07 -18.97 -4.70
C PHE A 611 -19.11 -17.96 -5.20
N ALA A 612 -18.69 -16.73 -5.54
CA ALA A 612 -19.59 -15.69 -6.01
C ALA A 612 -20.29 -16.09 -7.33
N ARG A 613 -19.57 -16.72 -8.25
CA ARG A 613 -20.16 -17.28 -9.47
C ARG A 613 -21.19 -18.36 -9.16
N MET A 614 -20.95 -19.26 -8.19
CA MET A 614 -21.92 -20.29 -7.79
C MET A 614 -23.21 -19.65 -7.25
N MET A 615 -23.09 -18.60 -6.43
CA MET A 615 -24.23 -17.87 -5.87
C MET A 615 -25.05 -17.15 -6.94
N LEU A 616 -24.41 -16.54 -7.94
CA LEU A 616 -25.10 -15.88 -9.05
C LEU A 616 -25.64 -16.84 -10.10
N ASN A 617 -25.03 -18.03 -10.22
CA ASN A 617 -25.46 -19.09 -11.13
C ASN A 617 -26.43 -20.07 -10.45
N GLU A 618 -27.41 -19.52 -9.73
CA GLU A 618 -28.52 -20.26 -9.12
C GLU A 618 -28.10 -21.45 -8.24
N GLY A 619 -26.97 -21.33 -7.52
CA GLY A 619 -26.47 -22.37 -6.61
C GLY A 619 -25.70 -23.49 -7.31
N VAL A 620 -25.37 -23.32 -8.60
CA VAL A 620 -24.67 -24.33 -9.42
C VAL A 620 -23.25 -23.88 -9.69
N THR A 621 -22.28 -24.76 -9.40
CA THR A 621 -20.89 -24.61 -9.86
C THR A 621 -20.71 -25.37 -11.18
N PRO A 622 -20.40 -24.68 -12.30
CA PRO A 622 -20.19 -25.35 -13.59
C PRO A 622 -18.91 -26.20 -13.62
N ALA A 623 -18.92 -27.20 -14.50
CA ALA A 623 -17.68 -27.77 -15.03
C ALA A 623 -16.82 -26.64 -15.61
N CYS A 624 -15.52 -26.71 -15.43
CA CYS A 624 -14.60 -25.68 -15.89
C CYS A 624 -13.25 -26.27 -16.27
N ASN A 625 -12.54 -25.57 -17.15
CA ASN A 625 -11.16 -25.88 -17.51
C ASN A 625 -10.29 -24.64 -17.29
N ALA A 626 -9.08 -24.82 -16.75
CA ALA A 626 -8.13 -23.73 -16.57
C ALA A 626 -7.66 -23.13 -17.92
N GLU A 627 -7.66 -23.94 -18.97
CA GLU A 627 -7.41 -23.52 -20.37
C GLU A 627 -8.71 -23.14 -21.11
N GLY A 628 -9.81 -22.96 -20.37
CA GLY A 628 -11.12 -22.62 -20.93
C GLY A 628 -11.20 -21.19 -21.47
N PRO A 629 -12.41 -20.72 -21.82
CA PRO A 629 -12.64 -19.35 -22.25
C PRO A 629 -12.10 -18.35 -21.22
N ALA A 630 -11.54 -17.24 -21.70
CA ALA A 630 -10.96 -16.23 -20.82
C ALA A 630 -11.97 -15.70 -19.80
N GLY A 631 -11.53 -15.51 -18.55
CA GLY A 631 -12.38 -15.00 -17.48
C GLY A 631 -13.19 -16.06 -16.75
N GLU A 632 -13.04 -17.36 -17.04
CA GLU A 632 -13.70 -18.38 -16.24
C GLU A 632 -12.97 -18.62 -14.90
N PRO A 633 -13.58 -18.38 -13.71
CA PRO A 633 -12.93 -18.69 -12.44
C PRO A 633 -12.86 -20.22 -12.21
N CYS A 634 -11.67 -20.77 -12.42
CA CYS A 634 -11.37 -22.20 -12.40
C CYS A 634 -9.95 -22.47 -11.86
N PRO A 635 -9.70 -22.26 -10.54
CA PRO A 635 -8.40 -22.58 -9.94
C PRO A 635 -8.05 -24.07 -10.08
N VAL A 636 -9.06 -24.93 -9.98
CA VAL A 636 -8.92 -26.38 -10.19
C VAL A 636 -9.93 -26.82 -11.23
N ARG A 637 -9.46 -27.60 -12.21
CA ARG A 637 -10.30 -28.16 -13.27
C ARG A 637 -11.44 -28.97 -12.65
N ARG A 638 -12.68 -28.68 -13.06
CA ARG A 638 -13.89 -29.42 -12.67
C ARG A 638 -14.48 -30.08 -13.89
N ILE A 639 -14.66 -31.39 -13.84
CA ILE A 639 -15.13 -32.18 -14.99
C ILE A 639 -16.67 -32.15 -15.09
N GLU A 640 -17.35 -31.91 -13.96
CA GLU A 640 -18.80 -32.00 -13.86
C GLU A 640 -19.38 -30.72 -13.25
N THR A 641 -20.56 -30.35 -13.73
CA THR A 641 -21.41 -29.32 -13.11
C THR A 641 -22.08 -29.91 -11.87
N ARG A 642 -22.06 -29.18 -10.75
CA ARG A 642 -22.66 -29.62 -9.49
C ARG A 642 -23.57 -28.54 -8.91
N ARG A 643 -24.75 -28.95 -8.43
CA ARG A 643 -25.60 -28.10 -7.60
C ARG A 643 -25.09 -28.19 -6.16
N ILE A 644 -24.74 -27.04 -5.59
CA ILE A 644 -24.30 -26.91 -4.20
C ILE A 644 -25.47 -26.47 -3.33
N VAL A 645 -26.26 -25.52 -3.81
CA VAL A 645 -27.43 -25.00 -3.10
C VAL A 645 -28.67 -25.11 -3.98
N ASP A 646 -29.81 -25.46 -3.36
CA ASP A 646 -31.11 -25.44 -4.03
C ASP A 646 -31.53 -24.01 -4.38
N VAL A 647 -32.17 -23.82 -5.54
CA VAL A 647 -32.53 -22.49 -6.04
C VAL A 647 -33.57 -21.78 -5.15
N ALA A 648 -34.52 -22.51 -4.57
CA ALA A 648 -35.54 -21.93 -3.69
C ALA A 648 -34.91 -21.50 -2.35
N VAL A 649 -34.00 -22.31 -1.82
CA VAL A 649 -33.24 -21.97 -0.61
C VAL A 649 -32.35 -20.74 -0.87
N LEU A 650 -31.68 -20.69 -2.02
CA LEU A 650 -30.86 -19.53 -2.40
C LEU A 650 -31.69 -18.24 -2.46
N ASP A 651 -32.86 -18.26 -3.10
CA ASP A 651 -33.74 -17.08 -3.19
C ASP A 651 -34.27 -16.64 -1.82
N GLU A 652 -34.63 -17.58 -0.93
CA GLU A 652 -35.04 -17.26 0.45
C GLU A 652 -33.89 -16.62 1.24
N PHE A 653 -32.65 -17.13 1.08
CA PHE A 653 -31.50 -16.64 1.85
C PHE A 653 -30.93 -15.31 1.35
N THR A 654 -31.17 -14.95 0.10
CA THR A 654 -30.65 -13.71 -0.52
C THR A 654 -31.70 -12.60 -0.59
N THR A 655 -32.95 -12.90 -0.22
CA THR A 655 -34.03 -11.92 -0.14
C THR A 655 -34.08 -11.28 1.26
N ARG A 656 -34.19 -9.94 1.31
CA ARG A 656 -34.34 -9.21 2.58
C ARG A 656 -35.51 -9.77 3.39
N PHE A 657 -35.25 -10.08 4.65
CA PHE A 657 -36.20 -10.75 5.52
C PHE A 657 -37.44 -9.88 5.82
N ASP A 658 -37.24 -8.62 6.23
CA ASP A 658 -38.32 -7.65 6.39
C ASP A 658 -37.82 -6.19 6.32
N GLN A 659 -38.70 -5.22 6.56
CA GLN A 659 -38.39 -3.79 6.49
C GLN A 659 -37.70 -3.21 7.75
N THR A 660 -37.59 -3.99 8.83
CA THR A 660 -37.07 -3.50 10.12
C THR A 660 -35.55 -3.56 10.21
N SER A 661 -34.88 -4.28 9.31
CA SER A 661 -33.43 -4.35 9.22
C SER A 661 -32.96 -4.50 7.76
N SER A 662 -31.65 -4.41 7.55
CA SER A 662 -31.01 -4.66 6.26
C SER A 662 -30.77 -6.14 5.96
N ARG A 663 -31.13 -7.05 6.87
CA ARG A 663 -30.68 -8.45 6.83
C ARG A 663 -31.57 -9.34 5.96
N ALA A 664 -30.91 -10.28 5.29
CA ALA A 664 -31.50 -11.52 4.80
C ALA A 664 -31.04 -12.67 5.74
N LEU A 665 -31.31 -13.93 5.40
CA LEU A 665 -30.87 -15.06 6.24
C LEU A 665 -29.35 -15.21 6.12
N GLY A 666 -28.62 -14.86 7.18
CA GLY A 666 -27.15 -14.86 7.24
C GLY A 666 -26.49 -13.69 6.47
N TRP A 667 -27.11 -13.22 5.38
CA TRP A 667 -26.59 -12.15 4.53
C TRP A 667 -27.03 -10.74 4.95
N ASP A 668 -26.27 -9.74 4.52
CA ASP A 668 -26.70 -8.33 4.54
C ASP A 668 -27.21 -7.91 3.15
N THR A 669 -28.10 -6.91 3.10
CA THR A 669 -28.60 -6.32 1.85
C THR A 669 -28.43 -4.80 1.90
N PRO A 670 -28.30 -4.09 0.78
CA PRO A 670 -28.01 -2.66 0.83
C PRO A 670 -29.15 -1.83 1.43
N ALA A 671 -28.86 -1.12 2.53
CA ALA A 671 -29.77 -0.16 3.15
C ALA A 671 -29.00 1.08 3.61
N GLY A 672 -29.58 2.27 3.41
CA GLY A 672 -28.95 3.55 3.76
C GLY A 672 -27.49 3.64 3.28
N ARG A 673 -26.59 3.98 4.19
CA ARG A 673 -25.14 4.07 3.92
C ARG A 673 -24.45 2.70 4.00
N SER A 674 -24.80 1.80 3.07
CA SER A 674 -24.29 0.42 3.00
C SER A 674 -22.82 0.32 2.55
N SER A 675 -22.11 -0.76 2.88
CA SER A 675 -20.79 -1.01 2.28
C SER A 675 -20.85 -1.39 0.79
N ALA A 676 -22.03 -1.74 0.26
CA ALA A 676 -22.32 -1.95 -1.16
C ALA A 676 -22.39 -0.63 -1.98
N GLY A 677 -21.76 0.44 -1.50
CA GLY A 677 -21.86 1.76 -2.08
C GLY A 677 -23.31 2.26 -2.14
N ASP A 678 -23.66 3.02 -3.16
CA ASP A 678 -25.00 3.56 -3.46
C ASP A 678 -25.58 3.00 -4.78
N TYR A 679 -24.78 2.33 -5.63
CA TYR A 679 -25.21 1.91 -6.97
C TYR A 679 -25.56 0.42 -7.16
N PHE A 680 -25.16 -0.48 -6.24
CA PHE A 680 -25.69 -1.85 -6.22
C PHE A 680 -27.23 -1.81 -6.14
N THR A 681 -27.95 -2.77 -6.72
CA THR A 681 -29.42 -2.76 -6.72
C THR A 681 -30.01 -3.16 -5.36
N GLY A 682 -31.33 -3.05 -5.22
CA GLY A 682 -32.04 -3.53 -4.03
C GLY A 682 -32.06 -5.06 -3.88
N ARG A 683 -31.71 -5.81 -4.94
CA ARG A 683 -31.58 -7.28 -4.93
C ARG A 683 -30.18 -7.76 -4.57
N ALA A 684 -29.22 -6.86 -4.43
CA ALA A 684 -27.88 -7.23 -4.02
C ALA A 684 -27.84 -7.76 -2.58
N PHE A 685 -26.87 -8.63 -2.33
CA PHE A 685 -26.59 -9.20 -1.02
C PHE A 685 -25.09 -9.38 -0.83
N GLY A 686 -24.63 -9.36 0.42
CA GLY A 686 -23.20 -9.40 0.72
C GLY A 686 -22.88 -9.36 2.20
N HIS A 687 -21.60 -9.27 2.50
CA HIS A 687 -21.10 -9.15 3.87
C HIS A 687 -19.71 -8.51 3.93
N THR A 688 -19.35 -7.97 5.09
CA THR A 688 -18.02 -7.41 5.38
C THR A 688 -17.31 -8.18 6.49
N GLY A 689 -15.98 -8.22 6.45
CA GLY A 689 -15.13 -8.75 7.52
C GLY A 689 -14.43 -7.65 8.31
N TYR A 690 -14.14 -7.88 9.60
CA TYR A 690 -13.47 -6.88 10.43
C TYR A 690 -12.04 -6.56 9.98
N THR A 691 -11.37 -7.51 9.35
CA THR A 691 -9.99 -7.42 8.83
C THR A 691 -9.85 -6.56 7.59
N GLY A 692 -10.94 -6.07 6.98
CA GLY A 692 -10.87 -5.24 5.76
C GLY A 692 -11.52 -5.87 4.53
N THR A 693 -11.88 -7.15 4.61
CA THR A 693 -12.54 -7.92 3.54
C THR A 693 -14.01 -7.54 3.29
N SER A 694 -14.50 -7.71 2.07
CA SER A 694 -15.91 -7.59 1.70
C SER A 694 -16.23 -8.39 0.44
N ILE A 695 -17.44 -8.94 0.39
CA ILE A 695 -17.99 -9.63 -0.77
C ILE A 695 -19.43 -9.15 -1.00
N TRP A 696 -19.72 -8.70 -2.22
CA TRP A 696 -21.05 -8.25 -2.64
C TRP A 696 -21.40 -8.86 -4.00
N MET A 697 -22.65 -9.30 -4.14
CA MET A 697 -23.20 -9.91 -5.35
C MET A 697 -24.56 -9.27 -5.67
N ASP A 698 -24.84 -9.12 -6.95
CA ASP A 698 -26.08 -8.53 -7.46
C ASP A 698 -26.66 -9.40 -8.57
N PRO A 699 -27.72 -10.18 -8.29
CA PRO A 699 -28.39 -10.99 -9.31
C PRO A 699 -29.03 -10.16 -10.43
N GLU A 700 -29.41 -8.91 -10.19
CA GLU A 700 -30.04 -8.08 -11.21
C GLU A 700 -29.02 -7.53 -12.22
N LEU A 701 -27.80 -7.23 -11.74
CA LEU A 701 -26.67 -6.82 -12.58
C LEU A 701 -25.81 -8.00 -13.05
N ASP A 702 -26.06 -9.19 -12.51
CA ASP A 702 -25.26 -10.40 -12.66
C ASP A 702 -23.78 -10.12 -12.37
N LEU A 703 -23.52 -9.42 -11.27
CA LEU A 703 -22.25 -8.80 -10.89
C LEU A 703 -21.79 -9.29 -9.52
N TRP A 704 -20.49 -9.52 -9.36
CA TRP A 704 -19.87 -9.63 -8.04
C TRP A 704 -18.65 -8.71 -7.89
N VAL A 705 -18.45 -8.22 -6.66
CA VAL A 705 -17.30 -7.42 -6.26
C VAL A 705 -16.75 -8.00 -4.96
N ILE A 706 -15.51 -8.47 -5.00
CA ILE A 706 -14.78 -8.98 -3.85
C ILE A 706 -13.57 -8.08 -3.63
N LEU A 707 -13.41 -7.59 -2.40
CA LEU A 707 -12.24 -6.81 -1.98
C LEU A 707 -11.70 -7.43 -0.69
N LEU A 708 -10.49 -7.96 -0.74
CA LEU A 708 -9.78 -8.49 0.41
C LEU A 708 -8.67 -7.52 0.80
N THR A 709 -8.62 -7.11 2.06
CA THR A 709 -7.55 -6.26 2.58
C THR A 709 -7.19 -6.71 3.99
N ASN A 710 -6.08 -6.20 4.52
CA ASN A 710 -5.63 -6.41 5.89
C ASN A 710 -5.63 -5.10 6.70
N ARG A 711 -6.75 -4.39 6.72
CA ARG A 711 -6.89 -3.06 7.34
C ARG A 711 -6.48 -2.99 8.81
N VAL A 712 -6.58 -4.11 9.53
CA VAL A 712 -6.23 -4.19 10.96
C VAL A 712 -4.70 -4.19 11.18
N HIS A 713 -3.92 -4.20 10.09
CA HIS A 713 -2.46 -4.12 10.13
C HIS A 713 -2.02 -2.66 10.09
N PRO A 714 -1.13 -2.20 10.99
CA PRO A 714 -0.63 -2.91 12.18
C PRO A 714 -1.59 -2.86 13.37
N THR A 715 -2.60 -1.99 13.37
CA THR A 715 -3.57 -1.84 14.47
C THR A 715 -5.01 -1.74 13.97
N ARG A 716 -5.95 -2.24 14.79
CA ARG A 716 -7.41 -2.18 14.51
C ARG A 716 -8.04 -0.78 14.57
N GLU A 717 -7.31 0.22 15.02
CA GLU A 717 -7.82 1.57 15.33
C GLU A 717 -8.27 2.35 14.08
N ASN A 718 -7.64 2.11 12.92
CA ASN A 718 -7.98 2.86 11.72
C ASN A 718 -9.27 2.33 11.06
N GLN A 719 -10.16 3.23 10.64
CA GLN A 719 -11.44 2.92 10.00
C GLN A 719 -11.51 3.39 8.53
N LYS A 720 -10.37 3.76 7.94
CA LYS A 720 -10.27 4.37 6.60
C LYS A 720 -10.84 3.47 5.49
N HIS A 721 -10.71 2.16 5.66
CA HIS A 721 -11.25 1.13 4.76
C HIS A 721 -12.77 1.22 4.51
N VAL A 722 -13.56 1.84 5.41
CA VAL A 722 -15.02 1.95 5.27
C VAL A 722 -15.42 2.75 4.03
N GLN A 723 -14.77 3.90 3.78
CA GLN A 723 -15.06 4.71 2.59
C GLN A 723 -14.55 4.02 1.32
N ILE A 724 -13.39 3.38 1.40
CA ILE A 724 -12.75 2.71 0.26
C ILE A 724 -13.63 1.56 -0.25
N ARG A 725 -14.17 0.70 0.64
CA ARG A 725 -15.10 -0.37 0.26
C ARG A 725 -16.30 0.17 -0.53
N ARG A 726 -16.92 1.24 -0.03
CA ARG A 726 -18.06 1.89 -0.68
C ARG A 726 -17.68 2.42 -2.07
N ALA A 727 -16.57 3.15 -2.14
CA ALA A 727 -16.10 3.72 -3.41
C ALA A 727 -15.73 2.65 -4.43
N VAL A 728 -15.10 1.54 -4.00
CA VAL A 728 -14.78 0.39 -4.86
C VAL A 728 -16.06 -0.27 -5.38
N ALA A 729 -17.05 -0.49 -4.52
CA ALA A 729 -18.34 -1.02 -4.92
C ALA A 729 -19.04 -0.11 -5.95
N ASP A 730 -19.06 1.20 -5.71
CA ASP A 730 -19.67 2.17 -6.64
C ASP A 730 -18.92 2.26 -7.97
N ALA A 731 -17.59 2.34 -7.94
CA ALA A 731 -16.78 2.41 -9.14
C ALA A 731 -16.94 1.15 -10.01
N ALA A 732 -17.02 -0.03 -9.38
CA ALA A 732 -17.30 -1.27 -10.08
C ALA A 732 -18.66 -1.22 -10.78
N VAL A 733 -19.74 -0.85 -10.10
CA VAL A 733 -21.08 -0.77 -10.72
C VAL A 733 -21.13 0.32 -11.80
N LEU A 734 -20.56 1.49 -11.57
CA LEU A 734 -20.56 2.63 -12.52
C LEU A 734 -19.73 2.37 -13.79
N SER A 735 -18.92 1.32 -13.80
CA SER A 735 -18.19 0.91 -14.99
C SER A 735 -19.07 0.16 -16.01
N ILE A 736 -20.30 -0.24 -15.65
CA ILE A 736 -21.28 -0.85 -16.56
C ILE A 736 -21.69 0.15 -17.65
N THR A 737 -21.72 -0.30 -18.90
CA THR A 737 -22.00 0.52 -20.09
C THR A 737 -23.18 0.06 -20.94
N ASP A 738 -23.60 -1.20 -20.80
CA ASP A 738 -24.66 -1.81 -21.61
C ASP A 738 -26.08 -1.63 -21.02
N ARG A 739 -26.18 -1.01 -19.84
CA ARG A 739 -27.44 -0.57 -19.24
C ARG A 739 -27.23 0.68 -18.38
N GLU A 740 -28.32 1.43 -18.16
CA GLU A 740 -28.32 2.54 -17.21
C GLU A 740 -28.30 1.99 -15.78
N VAL A 741 -27.43 2.58 -14.94
CA VAL A 741 -27.35 2.31 -13.50
C VAL A 741 -27.65 3.60 -12.76
N LEU A 742 -28.67 3.56 -11.92
CA LEU A 742 -29.09 4.69 -11.09
C LEU A 742 -28.74 4.43 -9.62
N PRO A 743 -28.41 5.48 -8.84
CA PRO A 743 -28.19 5.32 -7.42
C PRO A 743 -29.48 4.85 -6.74
N ARG A 744 -29.37 3.98 -5.74
CA ARG A 744 -30.53 3.56 -4.93
C ARG A 744 -31.15 4.79 -4.28
N VAL A 745 -32.46 4.95 -4.47
CA VAL A 745 -33.22 5.98 -3.77
C VAL A 745 -33.35 5.55 -2.31
N ASN A 746 -32.76 6.31 -1.38
CA ASN A 746 -32.96 6.12 0.06
C ASN A 746 -34.46 6.24 0.36
N ARG A 747 -35.14 5.12 0.49
CA ARG A 747 -36.53 5.04 0.99
C ARG A 747 -36.53 4.63 2.44
#